data_AF-A0A4U7B7C9-F1
#
_entry.id   AF-A0A4U7B7C9-F1
#
_cell.length_a   1.000
_cell.length_b   1.000
_cell.length_c   1.000
_cell.angle_alpha   90.00
_cell.angle_beta   90.00
_cell.angle_gamma   90.00
#
_symmetry.space_group_name_H-M   'P 1'
#
loop_
_entity.id
_entity.type
_entity.pdbx_description
1 polymer ?
#
loop_
_entity_poly.entity_id
_entity_poly.type
_entity_poly.pdbx_seq_one_letter_code
_entity_poly.pdbx_strand_id
1 'polypeptide(L)'
;MARICSESDFTVLLADIHLNVRGTCEPEDDYIDPYDFEGLDRSGEDDDYHSITEVEEEEWTLSKVNSLDGKEVTGQVSVSRQQLSQEKWFEGERGEEVAWQPGEEVEHHYEGVAMVIVPNKKMIDFRTAPGFEGRRDMGYIIQTMVDESRSGVCKQEAFGELHALVAALDPIVDLHNRGLTGAAQFESAGRPQFSDGTLARIAQAAIYLRHVGRFDGIIKHVKGSIPLEVYSRYGELLNPASLEEFETRISDLVIRHKSVREKIKAHDGLREAYLKENTMSPEGQVAIDGWSERLLRRMLADTEPLEASDGKSMVYNCCVRSETEVFDYIVPWAKKWVMRSSFIITFLAGWIGSQPKISAQEHVRNTFAELAKLASEHLTVASIGPVQERDQRLSHLHSRNGPWGRFRDRAAQFDGHKVVDHIDGEALAHVVYTLAEMDNRPIAEDLLTKFVEKTKESGQLAPHLYHMQTIPFLQALVPLTKQERRLKLSDKIQTAMSDLIASYLNHYVGSEPSPPTDWIKSPLRCTCEICRPVSAFLQHPQDTELRVCAPEHHRKHLERSGYQDFDYRTEKTTKPYTMVISKNWGSEMEAHNDWADRVNTAGQKFDLVGKEYLRDLLMPAHKHLVDVEGIREHLSFRHSAIDPRRTTDYTTAAASEERRPLEERTPRLQGQSPASTVPAKRKMAISELVDHTSE
;
A
#
# COMPACT_ATOMS: atom_id res chain seq x y z
N MET A 1 -19.70 42.34 25.11
CA MET A 1 -18.54 42.16 24.21
C MET A 1 -18.89 42.27 22.75
N ALA A 2 -19.77 41.43 22.16
CA ALA A 2 -20.13 41.53 20.74
C ALA A 2 -20.53 42.95 20.26
N ARG A 3 -21.33 43.68 21.06
CA ARG A 3 -21.70 45.07 20.78
C ARG A 3 -20.52 46.06 20.82
N ILE A 4 -19.54 45.83 21.70
CA ILE A 4 -18.33 46.64 21.77
C ILE A 4 -17.48 46.40 20.52
N CYS A 5 -17.31 45.12 20.13
CA CYS A 5 -16.58 44.75 18.92
C CYS A 5 -17.15 45.42 17.66
N SER A 6 -18.48 45.47 17.51
CA SER A 6 -19.13 46.10 16.35
C SER A 6 -18.95 47.63 16.27
N GLU A 7 -18.58 48.27 17.37
CA GLU A 7 -18.40 49.72 17.46
C GLU A 7 -16.90 50.12 17.54
N SER A 8 -15.99 49.14 17.52
CA SER A 8 -14.55 49.33 17.76
C SER A 8 -13.65 48.83 16.63
N ASP A 9 -12.41 49.29 16.57
CA ASP A 9 -11.39 48.87 15.60
C ASP A 9 -10.57 47.64 16.04
N PHE A 10 -11.11 46.83 16.94
CA PHE A 10 -10.50 45.61 17.46
C PHE A 10 -11.45 44.41 17.45
N THR A 11 -10.86 43.23 17.31
CA THR A 11 -11.51 41.94 17.39
C THR A 11 -11.19 41.30 18.74
N VAL A 12 -12.21 40.74 19.39
CA VAL A 12 -12.07 39.99 20.65
C VAL A 12 -12.21 38.51 20.36
N LEU A 13 -11.24 37.72 20.81
CA LEU A 13 -11.17 36.28 20.70
C LEU A 13 -11.03 35.66 22.09
N LEU A 14 -11.31 34.36 22.19
CA LEU A 14 -11.04 33.54 23.37
C LEU A 14 -9.97 32.52 23.01
N ALA A 15 -8.98 32.32 23.86
CA ALA A 15 -7.90 31.38 23.59
C ALA A 15 -7.60 30.51 24.80
N ASP A 16 -7.24 29.26 24.53
CA ASP A 16 -6.57 28.41 25.52
C ASP A 16 -5.10 28.84 25.55
N ILE A 17 -4.64 29.34 26.71
CA ILE A 17 -3.27 29.81 26.90
C ILE A 17 -2.49 28.77 27.69
N HIS A 18 -1.32 28.43 27.19
CA HIS A 18 -0.39 27.51 27.83
C HIS A 18 0.90 28.24 28.14
N LEU A 19 1.49 27.88 29.27
CA LEU A 19 2.81 28.32 29.69
C LEU A 19 3.66 27.08 29.96
N ASN A 20 4.75 26.93 29.22
CA ASN A 20 5.82 26.00 29.54
C ASN A 20 6.93 26.78 30.23
N VAL A 21 7.25 26.39 31.46
CA VAL A 21 8.36 26.96 32.22
C VAL A 21 9.39 25.86 32.40
N ARG A 22 10.61 26.12 31.98
CA ARG A 22 11.75 25.24 32.21
C ARG A 22 12.76 25.97 33.08
N GLY A 23 13.31 25.29 34.07
CA GLY A 23 14.28 25.90 34.97
C GLY A 23 14.83 24.95 36.00
N THR A 24 15.66 25.45 36.91
CA THR A 24 16.23 24.63 37.99
C THR A 24 15.30 24.60 39.20
N CYS A 25 15.24 23.46 39.87
CA CYS A 25 14.61 23.34 41.18
C CYS A 25 15.68 23.36 42.29
N GLU A 26 15.26 23.66 43.52
CA GLU A 26 16.13 23.45 44.69
C GLU A 26 16.57 21.98 44.70
N PRO A 27 17.87 21.68 44.83
CA PRO A 27 18.32 20.31 44.97
C PRO A 27 17.61 19.75 46.19
N GLU A 28 16.97 18.58 46.04
CA GLU A 28 16.48 17.84 47.19
C GLU A 28 17.66 17.75 48.17
N ASP A 29 17.54 18.40 49.32
CA ASP A 29 18.47 18.19 50.40
C ASP A 29 18.25 16.72 50.78
N ASP A 30 19.09 15.83 50.23
CA ASP A 30 19.21 14.40 50.52
C ASP A 30 19.57 14.15 51.99
N TYR A 31 19.11 14.99 52.92
CA TYR A 31 19.05 14.75 54.33
C TYR A 31 18.04 13.62 54.56
N ILE A 32 18.42 12.41 54.12
CA ILE A 32 17.95 11.14 54.62
C ILE A 32 18.12 11.26 56.13
N ASP A 33 17.04 11.55 56.84
CA ASP A 33 17.06 11.57 58.29
C ASP A 33 17.56 10.18 58.72
N PRO A 34 18.76 10.06 59.32
CA PRO A 34 19.33 8.76 59.66
C PRO A 34 18.50 8.02 60.72
N TYR A 35 17.45 8.65 61.26
CA TYR A 35 16.50 8.03 62.18
C TYR A 35 15.23 7.45 61.54
N ASP A 36 14.98 7.62 60.23
CA ASP A 36 13.80 7.06 59.54
C ASP A 36 14.03 5.62 58.98
N PHE A 37 14.87 4.83 59.66
CA PHE A 37 15.24 3.45 59.26
C PHE A 37 14.24 2.37 59.72
N GLU A 38 13.11 2.70 60.33
CA GLU A 38 12.14 1.71 60.83
C GLU A 38 10.82 1.70 60.05
N GLY A 39 10.87 1.14 58.84
CA GLY A 39 9.95 0.08 58.39
C GLY A 39 8.44 0.30 58.49
N LEU A 40 7.95 1.53 58.39
CA LEU A 40 6.52 1.81 58.27
C LEU A 40 6.22 2.25 56.85
N ASP A 41 5.37 1.48 56.17
CA ASP A 41 4.77 1.77 54.88
C ASP A 41 4.07 3.14 54.92
N ARG A 42 4.83 4.23 54.74
CA ARG A 42 4.30 5.55 54.44
C ARG A 42 3.93 5.55 52.97
N SER A 43 2.74 5.04 52.68
CA SER A 43 2.02 5.31 51.44
C SER A 43 1.42 6.73 51.47
N GLY A 44 2.22 7.71 51.92
CA GLY A 44 1.85 9.11 51.83
C GLY A 44 2.07 9.52 50.39
N GLU A 45 0.98 9.65 49.65
CA GLU A 45 0.90 10.29 48.33
C GLU A 45 1.17 11.80 48.47
N ASP A 46 2.23 12.19 49.20
CA ASP A 46 2.71 13.57 49.24
C ASP A 46 3.59 13.78 48.01
N ASP A 47 2.94 13.73 46.85
CA ASP A 47 3.17 14.57 45.69
C ASP A 47 4.54 15.30 45.64
N ASP A 48 5.55 14.61 45.09
CA ASP A 48 6.89 15.11 44.76
C ASP A 48 6.80 16.24 43.71
N TYR A 49 6.33 17.43 44.11
CA TYR A 49 6.25 18.61 43.25
C TYR A 49 7.49 19.47 43.41
N HIS A 50 8.25 19.61 42.33
CA HIS A 50 9.51 20.34 42.35
C HIS A 50 9.30 21.80 41.95
N SER A 51 9.19 22.73 42.90
CA SER A 51 9.06 24.15 42.55
C SER A 51 10.31 24.67 41.82
N ILE A 52 10.12 25.24 40.62
CA ILE A 52 11.18 25.90 39.86
C ILE A 52 11.63 27.15 40.63
N THR A 53 12.90 27.20 41.03
CA THR A 53 13.51 28.33 41.75
C THR A 53 14.14 29.36 40.82
N GLU A 54 14.69 28.92 39.69
CA GLU A 54 15.24 29.81 38.66
C GLU A 54 14.67 29.40 37.30
N VAL A 55 13.90 30.30 36.68
CA VAL A 55 13.32 30.10 35.35
C VAL A 55 14.37 30.38 34.30
N GLU A 56 14.69 29.39 33.48
CA GLU A 56 15.67 29.51 32.39
C GLU A 56 14.97 29.80 31.06
N GLU A 57 13.90 29.07 30.76
CA GLU A 57 13.10 29.23 29.55
C GLU A 57 11.62 29.37 29.91
N GLU A 58 10.95 30.31 29.24
CA GLU A 58 9.53 30.59 29.42
C GLU A 58 8.88 30.70 28.04
N GLU A 59 8.03 29.74 27.69
CA GLU A 59 7.32 29.71 26.42
C GLU A 59 5.82 29.84 26.65
N TRP A 60 5.22 30.90 26.12
CA TRP A 60 3.77 31.07 26.13
C TRP A 60 3.20 30.77 24.75
N THR A 61 2.15 29.97 24.72
CA THR A 61 1.44 29.63 23.48
C THR A 61 -0.07 29.76 23.65
N LEU A 62 -0.75 30.24 22.62
CA LEU A 62 -2.19 30.17 22.51
C LEU A 62 -2.52 28.95 21.65
N SER A 63 -2.85 27.82 22.27
CA SER A 63 -2.98 26.55 21.55
C SER A 63 -4.19 26.53 20.62
N LYS A 64 -5.30 27.14 21.05
CA LYS A 64 -6.56 27.23 20.31
C LYS A 64 -7.20 28.60 20.51
N VAL A 65 -7.35 29.37 19.44
CA VAL A 65 -7.94 30.71 19.46
C VAL A 65 -9.26 30.69 18.71
N ASN A 66 -10.36 30.94 19.41
CA ASN A 66 -11.72 30.94 18.89
C ASN A 66 -12.32 32.36 18.86
N SER A 67 -13.15 32.64 17.87
CA SER A 67 -14.05 33.78 17.91
C SER A 67 -15.15 33.57 18.96
N LEU A 68 -15.87 34.64 19.31
CA LEU A 68 -16.91 34.61 20.34
C LEU A 68 -18.12 33.71 20.00
N ASP A 69 -18.24 33.27 18.75
CA ASP A 69 -19.23 32.28 18.28
C ASP A 69 -18.72 30.83 18.39
N GLY A 70 -17.51 30.62 18.90
CA GLY A 70 -16.90 29.30 19.08
C GLY A 70 -16.20 28.74 17.84
N LYS A 71 -16.07 29.53 16.76
CA LYS A 71 -15.30 29.11 15.57
C LYS A 71 -13.81 29.33 15.81
N GLU A 72 -13.00 28.32 15.53
CA GLU A 72 -11.55 28.45 15.65
C GLU A 72 -11.00 29.35 14.53
N VAL A 73 -10.26 30.38 14.92
CA VAL A 73 -9.66 31.40 14.06
C VAL A 73 -8.20 31.08 13.76
N THR A 74 -7.45 30.61 14.76
CA THR A 74 -6.03 30.20 14.65
C THR A 74 -5.66 29.32 15.85
N GLY A 75 -4.49 28.66 15.80
CA GLY A 75 -3.93 27.89 16.90
C GLY A 75 -2.41 28.07 16.99
N GLN A 76 -1.82 27.56 18.07
CA GLN A 76 -0.38 27.53 18.34
C GLN A 76 0.33 28.89 18.13
N VAL A 77 -0.26 29.97 18.64
CA VAL A 77 0.32 31.31 18.52
C VAL A 77 1.28 31.56 19.68
N SER A 78 2.58 31.69 19.43
CA SER A 78 3.52 32.09 20.48
C SER A 78 3.29 33.55 20.85
N VAL A 79 3.25 33.81 22.15
CA VAL A 79 3.11 35.16 22.70
C VAL A 79 4.27 35.45 23.63
N SER A 80 4.73 36.68 23.65
CA SER A 80 5.71 37.14 24.62
C SER A 80 5.02 37.60 25.88
N ARG A 81 5.72 37.51 27.01
CA ARG A 81 5.28 38.03 28.31
C ARG A 81 4.79 39.49 28.24
N GLN A 82 5.39 40.32 27.38
CA GLN A 82 5.04 41.73 27.19
C GLN A 82 3.69 41.95 26.51
N GLN A 83 3.15 40.93 25.83
CA GLN A 83 1.83 40.99 25.19
C GLN A 83 0.69 40.62 26.16
N LEU A 84 1.03 40.15 27.36
CA LEU A 84 0.07 39.79 28.40
C LEU A 84 -0.20 41.00 29.30
N SER A 85 -1.47 41.32 29.51
CA SER A 85 -1.87 42.47 30.34
C SER A 85 -1.94 42.15 31.83
N GLN A 86 -2.12 40.89 32.22
CA GLN A 86 -2.12 40.46 33.61
C GLN A 86 -0.70 40.06 34.05
N GLU A 87 -0.23 40.61 35.17
CA GLU A 87 1.10 40.32 35.70
C GLU A 87 1.21 38.96 36.39
N LYS A 88 0.10 38.39 36.89
CA LYS A 88 0.09 37.19 37.74
C LYS A 88 -0.97 36.21 37.22
N TRP A 89 -0.65 35.47 36.15
CA TRP A 89 -1.58 34.54 35.49
C TRP A 89 -1.81 33.26 36.29
N PHE A 90 -0.72 32.61 36.71
CA PHE A 90 -0.73 31.31 37.38
C PHE A 90 -0.19 31.41 38.82
N GLU A 91 -0.29 32.59 39.44
CA GLU A 91 0.21 32.77 40.82
C GLU A 91 -0.62 31.94 41.79
N GLY A 92 0.05 31.01 42.48
CA GLY A 92 -0.58 30.10 43.43
C GLY A 92 -1.21 28.86 42.80
N GLU A 93 -1.12 28.70 41.48
CA GLU A 93 -1.49 27.45 40.81
C GLU A 93 -0.30 26.51 40.76
N ARG A 94 -0.57 25.20 40.91
CA ARG A 94 0.43 24.15 40.79
C ARG A 94 0.44 23.67 39.35
N GLY A 95 1.56 23.86 38.67
CA GLY A 95 1.75 23.36 37.31
C GLY A 95 1.79 21.84 37.25
N GLU A 96 1.51 21.27 36.08
CA GLU A 96 1.75 19.85 35.80
C GLU A 96 3.23 19.64 35.50
N GLU A 97 3.90 18.77 36.25
CA GLU A 97 5.30 18.42 36.05
C GLU A 97 5.40 17.41 34.89
N VAL A 98 6.02 17.82 33.78
CA VAL A 98 6.07 17.00 32.55
C VAL A 98 7.30 16.10 32.54
N ALA A 99 8.42 16.62 33.06
CA ALA A 99 9.69 15.91 33.12
C ALA A 99 10.54 16.42 34.29
N TRP A 100 11.15 15.48 35.00
CA TRP A 100 12.14 15.73 36.04
C TRP A 100 13.28 14.72 35.96
N GLN A 101 14.50 15.20 36.17
CA GLN A 101 15.67 14.38 36.41
C GLN A 101 16.39 14.92 37.66
N PRO A 102 16.78 14.06 38.62
CA PRO A 102 17.42 14.51 39.85
C PRO A 102 18.73 15.26 39.55
N GLY A 103 18.81 16.51 40.01
CA GLY A 103 19.94 17.41 39.76
C GLY A 103 19.95 18.10 38.39
N GLU A 104 18.83 18.05 37.64
CA GLU A 104 18.66 18.68 36.33
C GLU A 104 17.51 19.72 36.31
N GLU A 105 17.18 20.17 35.10
CA GLU A 105 16.10 21.10 34.79
C GLU A 105 14.73 20.43 34.92
N VAL A 106 13.76 21.15 35.49
CA VAL A 106 12.36 20.76 35.64
C VAL A 106 11.52 21.53 34.62
N GLU A 107 10.55 20.85 34.02
CA GLU A 107 9.59 21.46 33.11
C GLU A 107 8.17 21.43 33.71
N HIS A 108 7.60 22.61 33.92
CA HIS A 108 6.22 22.81 34.36
C HIS A 108 5.35 23.28 33.21
N HIS A 109 4.17 22.65 33.08
CA HIS A 109 3.11 23.06 32.18
C HIS A 109 1.95 23.71 32.96
N TYR A 110 1.48 24.85 32.48
CA TYR A 110 0.28 25.51 33.00
C TYR A 110 -0.71 25.75 31.88
N GLU A 111 -2.00 25.61 32.18
CA GLU A 111 -3.10 25.80 31.25
C GLU A 111 -4.11 26.81 31.79
N GLY A 112 -4.61 27.69 30.93
CA GLY A 112 -5.64 28.65 31.30
C GLY A 112 -6.44 29.13 30.09
N VAL A 113 -7.32 30.11 30.33
CA VAL A 113 -8.12 30.74 29.27
C VAL A 113 -7.84 32.24 29.22
N ALA A 114 -7.49 32.74 28.05
CA ALA A 114 -7.20 34.13 27.78
C ALA A 114 -8.28 34.78 26.90
N MET A 115 -8.59 36.04 27.18
CA MET A 115 -9.28 36.90 26.23
C MET A 115 -8.23 37.65 25.40
N VAL A 116 -8.25 37.44 24.09
CA VAL A 116 -7.29 38.05 23.16
C VAL A 116 -7.95 39.24 22.47
N ILE A 117 -7.32 40.41 22.53
CA ILE A 117 -7.80 41.63 21.88
C ILE A 117 -6.81 42.00 20.79
N VAL A 118 -7.24 41.90 19.52
CA VAL A 118 -6.39 42.14 18.36
C VAL A 118 -6.94 43.34 17.58
N PRO A 119 -6.20 44.44 17.42
CA PRO A 119 -6.61 45.50 16.50
C PRO A 119 -6.84 44.94 15.10
N ASN A 120 -7.92 45.31 14.42
CA ASN A 120 -8.30 44.69 13.13
C ASN A 120 -7.17 44.79 12.09
N LYS A 121 -6.47 45.94 12.06
CA LYS A 121 -5.28 46.16 11.19
C LYS A 121 -4.08 45.24 11.51
N LYS A 122 -4.08 44.57 12.64
CA LYS A 122 -3.04 43.63 13.12
C LYS A 122 -3.51 42.17 13.10
N MET A 123 -4.72 41.89 12.63
CA MET A 123 -5.26 40.52 12.59
C MET A 123 -4.40 39.59 11.73
N ILE A 124 -3.88 40.09 10.60
CA ILE A 124 -2.99 39.31 9.73
C ILE A 124 -1.66 39.05 10.42
N ASP A 125 -1.04 40.08 11.01
CA ASP A 125 0.20 39.93 11.78
C ASP A 125 0.02 38.92 12.92
N PHE A 126 -1.14 38.93 13.59
CA PHE A 126 -1.49 37.98 14.66
C PHE A 126 -1.64 36.55 14.14
N ARG A 127 -2.39 36.34 13.05
CA ARG A 127 -2.55 35.02 12.40
C ARG A 127 -1.26 34.47 11.79
N THR A 128 -0.25 35.31 11.57
CA THR A 128 1.03 34.96 10.96
C THR A 128 2.22 35.09 11.92
N ALA A 129 1.96 35.33 13.21
CA ALA A 129 2.99 35.64 14.20
C ALA A 129 4.00 34.47 14.38
N PRO A 130 5.26 34.77 14.77
CA PRO A 130 6.28 33.75 15.05
C PRO A 130 5.84 32.74 16.12
N GLY A 131 6.33 31.50 16.08
CA GLY A 131 5.86 30.36 16.89
C GLY A 131 4.80 29.51 16.17
N PHE A 132 4.21 30.07 15.14
CA PHE A 132 3.43 29.35 14.15
C PHE A 132 4.33 28.37 13.37
N GLU A 133 4.35 27.09 13.74
CA GLU A 133 5.15 26.07 13.05
C GLU A 133 4.79 25.90 11.56
N GLY A 134 3.70 26.53 11.08
CA GLY A 134 3.32 26.60 9.67
C GLY A 134 2.89 25.27 9.04
N ARG A 135 3.07 24.15 9.75
CA ARG A 135 2.83 22.81 9.21
C ARG A 135 1.35 22.45 9.15
N ARG A 136 0.53 22.85 10.14
CA ARG A 136 -0.90 22.45 10.21
C ARG A 136 -1.87 23.63 10.14
N ASP A 137 -1.54 24.77 10.73
CA ASP A 137 -2.56 25.81 10.98
C ASP A 137 -2.83 26.72 9.78
N MET A 138 -1.84 27.00 8.91
CA MET A 138 -2.07 27.96 7.80
C MET A 138 -3.11 27.46 6.81
N GLY A 139 -3.13 26.17 6.56
CA GLY A 139 -4.13 25.56 5.69
C GLY A 139 -5.53 25.72 6.27
N TYR A 140 -5.67 25.56 7.59
CA TYR A 140 -6.93 25.73 8.31
C TYR A 140 -7.38 27.20 8.33
N ILE A 141 -6.48 28.12 8.70
CA ILE A 141 -6.77 29.57 8.72
C ILE A 141 -7.26 30.03 7.35
N ILE A 142 -6.53 29.69 6.29
CA ILE A 142 -6.91 30.06 4.93
C ILE A 142 -8.29 29.50 4.57
N GLN A 143 -8.55 28.24 4.88
CA GLN A 143 -9.85 27.62 4.63
C GLN A 143 -10.97 28.35 5.39
N THR A 144 -10.77 28.61 6.68
CA THR A 144 -11.68 29.35 7.55
C THR A 144 -12.01 30.73 7.00
N MET A 145 -11.00 31.46 6.52
CA MET A 145 -11.17 32.79 5.93
C MET A 145 -11.88 32.76 4.56
N VAL A 146 -11.62 31.74 3.74
CA VAL A 146 -12.36 31.53 2.47
C VAL A 146 -13.84 31.27 2.76
N ASP A 147 -14.15 30.41 3.74
CA ASP A 147 -15.52 30.07 4.11
C ASP A 147 -16.27 31.27 4.72
N GLU A 148 -15.60 32.05 5.59
CA GLU A 148 -16.12 33.33 6.10
C GLU A 148 -16.47 34.30 4.98
N SER A 149 -15.54 34.49 4.04
CA SER A 149 -15.71 35.39 2.90
C SER A 149 -16.86 34.94 1.98
N ARG A 150 -17.19 33.64 1.94
CA ARG A 150 -18.38 33.14 1.22
C ARG A 150 -19.69 33.38 1.97
N SER A 151 -19.69 33.21 3.30
CA SER A 151 -20.90 33.14 4.14
C SER A 151 -21.75 34.41 4.27
N GLY A 152 -21.26 35.59 3.85
CA GLY A 152 -22.11 36.79 3.74
C GLY A 152 -22.04 37.79 4.89
N VAL A 153 -21.68 37.37 6.11
CA VAL A 153 -21.82 38.20 7.32
C VAL A 153 -20.74 39.30 7.43
N CYS A 154 -19.57 39.14 6.79
CA CYS A 154 -18.53 40.16 6.74
C CYS A 154 -17.68 40.09 5.43
N LYS A 155 -18.35 40.09 4.27
CA LYS A 155 -17.71 39.76 2.98
C LYS A 155 -16.52 40.66 2.61
N GLN A 156 -16.60 41.97 2.85
CA GLN A 156 -15.57 42.90 2.36
C GLN A 156 -14.30 42.89 3.21
N GLU A 157 -14.43 42.84 4.54
CA GLU A 157 -13.27 42.83 5.44
C GLU A 157 -12.52 41.50 5.37
N ALA A 158 -13.23 40.37 5.46
CA ALA A 158 -12.63 39.04 5.35
C ALA A 158 -11.94 38.84 4.00
N PHE A 159 -12.53 39.34 2.91
CA PHE A 159 -11.91 39.31 1.59
C PHE A 159 -10.63 40.15 1.52
N GLY A 160 -10.65 41.36 2.09
CA GLY A 160 -9.47 42.23 2.17
C GLY A 160 -8.34 41.61 3.00
N GLU A 161 -8.68 41.02 4.14
CA GLU A 161 -7.72 40.29 4.99
C GLU A 161 -7.14 39.08 4.28
N LEU A 162 -7.98 38.29 3.62
CA LEU A 162 -7.53 37.12 2.86
C LEU A 162 -6.60 37.53 1.72
N HIS A 163 -6.93 38.60 1.01
CA HIS A 163 -6.08 39.14 -0.04
C HIS A 163 -4.70 39.56 0.50
N ALA A 164 -4.67 40.30 1.62
CA ALA A 164 -3.43 40.74 2.23
C ALA A 164 -2.61 39.57 2.82
N LEU A 165 -3.27 38.56 3.40
CA LEU A 165 -2.61 37.35 3.88
C LEU A 165 -1.96 36.55 2.74
N VAL A 166 -2.70 36.29 1.65
CA VAL A 166 -2.15 35.58 0.48
C VAL A 166 -1.01 36.37 -0.15
N ALA A 167 -1.10 37.72 -0.18
CA ALA A 167 -0.01 38.57 -0.65
C ALA A 167 1.24 38.52 0.27
N ALA A 168 1.06 38.42 1.58
CA ALA A 168 2.15 38.30 2.54
C ALA A 168 2.83 36.92 2.50
N LEU A 169 2.09 35.86 2.15
CA LEU A 169 2.61 34.51 2.04
C LEU A 169 3.48 34.32 0.78
N ASP A 170 3.19 35.00 -0.33
CA ASP A 170 3.88 34.79 -1.61
C ASP A 170 5.42 34.94 -1.50
N PRO A 171 5.98 36.00 -0.88
CA PRO A 171 7.42 36.10 -0.63
C PRO A 171 7.97 35.03 0.31
N ILE A 172 7.18 34.59 1.30
CA ILE A 172 7.60 33.58 2.29
C ILE A 172 7.77 32.22 1.60
N VAL A 173 6.81 31.84 0.75
CA VAL A 173 6.87 30.59 -0.01
C VAL A 173 8.04 30.64 -1.01
N ASP A 174 8.28 31.80 -1.65
CA ASP A 174 9.43 31.98 -2.55
C ASP A 174 10.79 31.94 -1.85
N LEU A 175 10.93 32.61 -0.69
CA LEU A 175 12.18 32.65 0.09
C LEU A 175 12.55 31.25 0.61
N HIS A 176 11.55 30.44 0.96
CA HIS A 176 11.75 29.07 1.44
C HIS A 176 12.39 28.18 0.38
N ASN A 177 11.89 28.23 -0.86
CA ASN A 177 12.29 27.30 -1.91
C ASN A 177 13.53 27.74 -2.69
N ARG A 178 13.88 29.03 -2.63
CA ARG A 178 15.16 29.53 -3.16
C ARG A 178 16.39 29.00 -2.44
N GLY A 179 16.21 28.15 -1.41
CA GLY A 179 17.23 27.31 -0.80
C GLY A 179 18.60 27.97 -0.85
N LEU A 180 18.94 28.76 0.17
CA LEU A 180 20.31 29.22 0.38
C LEU A 180 21.18 27.96 0.53
N THR A 181 21.59 27.38 -0.59
CA THR A 181 22.52 26.26 -0.73
C THR A 181 23.96 26.73 -0.54
N GLY A 182 24.15 27.98 -0.11
CA GLY A 182 25.44 28.61 0.15
C GLY A 182 25.69 28.82 1.65
N ALA A 183 26.36 27.86 2.26
CA ALA A 183 27.45 28.04 3.24
C ALA A 183 27.25 28.81 4.56
N ALA A 184 26.04 29.12 5.01
CA ALA A 184 25.83 29.50 6.42
C ALA A 184 24.89 28.50 7.10
N GLN A 185 25.49 27.47 7.71
CA GLN A 185 24.86 26.59 8.70
C GLN A 185 24.56 27.34 10.01
N PHE A 186 24.05 28.56 9.94
CA PHE A 186 23.38 29.17 11.08
C PHE A 186 22.02 28.50 11.20
N GLU A 187 21.93 27.60 12.18
CA GLU A 187 20.73 27.14 12.88
C GLU A 187 19.43 27.54 12.18
N SER A 188 19.00 26.72 11.22
CA SER A 188 17.71 26.87 10.53
C SER A 188 16.53 26.40 11.38
N ALA A 189 16.66 26.46 12.71
CA ALA A 189 15.57 26.26 13.65
C ALA A 189 14.58 27.43 13.47
N GLY A 190 13.39 27.14 12.95
CA GLY A 190 12.27 28.10 12.98
C GLY A 190 11.75 28.63 11.65
N ARG A 191 12.22 28.18 10.47
CA ARG A 191 11.51 28.52 9.21
C ARG A 191 10.37 27.53 8.95
N PRO A 192 9.11 28.01 8.82
CA PRO A 192 7.96 27.14 8.58
C PRO A 192 8.11 26.39 7.25
N GLN A 193 7.94 25.07 7.28
CA GLN A 193 7.83 24.21 6.10
C GLN A 193 6.36 23.99 5.81
N PHE A 194 5.85 24.55 4.71
CA PHE A 194 4.50 24.27 4.27
C PHE A 194 4.43 22.88 3.67
N SER A 195 3.51 22.05 4.16
CA SER A 195 3.17 20.78 3.50
C SER A 195 2.52 21.05 2.14
N ASP A 196 2.57 20.08 1.22
CA ASP A 196 1.85 20.17 -0.06
C ASP A 196 0.35 20.42 0.14
N GLY A 197 -0.25 19.87 1.21
CA GLY A 197 -1.65 20.13 1.57
C GLY A 197 -1.90 21.54 2.09
N THR A 198 -0.93 22.14 2.77
CA THR A 198 -1.00 23.55 3.19
C THR A 198 -0.89 24.47 1.98
N LEU A 199 0.08 24.23 1.08
CA LEU A 199 0.24 24.97 -0.16
C LEU A 199 -1.02 24.89 -1.04
N ALA A 200 -1.65 23.72 -1.11
CA ALA A 200 -2.91 23.53 -1.84
C ALA A 200 -4.05 24.42 -1.29
N ARG A 201 -4.17 24.55 0.03
CA ARG A 201 -5.17 25.43 0.65
C ARG A 201 -4.83 26.91 0.46
N ILE A 202 -3.56 27.30 0.48
CA ILE A 202 -3.16 28.67 0.13
C ILE A 202 -3.50 28.97 -1.35
N ALA A 203 -3.25 28.00 -2.25
CA ALA A 203 -3.62 28.11 -3.66
C ALA A 203 -5.14 28.18 -3.87
N GLN A 204 -5.94 27.49 -3.04
CA GLN A 204 -7.40 27.63 -3.00
C GLN A 204 -7.84 29.09 -2.80
N ALA A 205 -7.21 29.82 -1.88
CA ALA A 205 -7.50 31.24 -1.68
C ALA A 205 -7.13 32.08 -2.90
N ALA A 206 -6.04 31.77 -3.60
CA ALA A 206 -5.71 32.44 -4.85
C ALA A 206 -6.76 32.22 -5.95
N ILE A 207 -7.38 31.03 -6.02
CA ILE A 207 -8.53 30.77 -6.92
C ILE A 207 -9.74 31.62 -6.52
N TYR A 208 -10.07 31.66 -5.23
CA TYR A 208 -11.19 32.46 -4.71
C TYR A 208 -11.01 33.95 -5.01
N LEU A 209 -9.78 34.47 -4.83
CA LEU A 209 -9.41 35.85 -5.13
C LEU A 209 -9.17 36.13 -6.62
N ARG A 210 -9.26 35.12 -7.51
CA ARG A 210 -9.01 35.22 -8.96
C ARG A 210 -7.60 35.74 -9.32
N HIS A 211 -6.58 35.33 -8.56
CA HIS A 211 -5.18 35.69 -8.81
C HIS A 211 -4.38 34.53 -9.41
N VAL A 212 -4.46 34.38 -10.74
CA VAL A 212 -3.72 33.32 -11.48
C VAL A 212 -2.22 33.36 -11.20
N GLY A 213 -1.60 34.55 -11.22
CA GLY A 213 -0.16 34.68 -10.99
C GLY A 213 0.30 34.23 -9.59
N ARG A 214 -0.51 34.46 -8.55
CA ARG A 214 -0.22 33.99 -7.19
C ARG A 214 -0.45 32.49 -7.08
N PHE A 215 -1.49 31.96 -7.71
CA PHE A 215 -1.71 30.53 -7.79
C PHE A 215 -0.51 29.81 -8.41
N ASP A 216 -0.02 30.30 -9.56
CA ASP A 216 1.18 29.80 -10.23
C ASP A 216 2.42 29.89 -9.31
N GLY A 217 2.56 31.02 -8.61
CA GLY A 217 3.58 31.27 -7.60
C GLY A 217 3.58 30.24 -6.46
N ILE A 218 2.41 29.82 -5.98
CA ILE A 218 2.27 28.88 -4.86
C ILE A 218 2.48 27.43 -5.33
N ILE A 219 1.81 27.01 -6.42
CA ILE A 219 1.80 25.61 -6.86
C ILE A 219 3.14 25.13 -7.42
N LYS A 220 4.01 26.05 -7.86
CA LYS A 220 5.38 25.72 -8.31
C LYS A 220 6.20 25.09 -7.18
N HIS A 221 5.79 25.29 -5.93
CA HIS A 221 6.44 24.79 -4.74
C HIS A 221 5.86 23.49 -4.19
N VAL A 222 4.72 23.03 -4.74
CA VAL A 222 4.16 21.71 -4.42
C VAL A 222 5.08 20.63 -4.99
N LYS A 223 5.68 19.80 -4.13
CA LYS A 223 6.72 18.83 -4.54
C LYS A 223 6.13 17.52 -5.04
N GLY A 224 5.05 17.06 -4.41
CA GLY A 224 4.35 15.83 -4.76
C GLY A 224 2.96 16.12 -5.32
N SER A 225 1.96 15.48 -4.72
CA SER A 225 0.56 15.66 -5.04
C SER A 225 -0.18 16.30 -3.87
N ILE A 226 -1.18 17.12 -4.17
CA ILE A 226 -2.02 17.73 -3.14
C ILE A 226 -3.08 16.71 -2.64
N PRO A 227 -3.67 16.90 -1.45
CA PRO A 227 -4.74 16.04 -0.97
C PRO A 227 -5.96 16.05 -1.90
N LEU A 228 -6.58 14.89 -2.12
CA LEU A 228 -7.66 14.71 -3.11
C LEU A 228 -8.90 15.56 -2.78
N GLU A 229 -9.18 15.78 -1.50
CA GLU A 229 -10.30 16.57 -1.01
C GLU A 229 -10.21 18.06 -1.41
N VAL A 230 -9.01 18.56 -1.73
CA VAL A 230 -8.82 19.96 -2.14
C VAL A 230 -9.41 20.23 -3.52
N TYR A 231 -9.44 19.23 -4.41
CA TYR A 231 -9.97 19.41 -5.77
C TYR A 231 -11.45 19.74 -5.79
N SER A 232 -12.24 19.13 -4.89
CA SER A 232 -13.65 19.50 -4.72
C SER A 232 -13.80 20.96 -4.28
N ARG A 233 -12.93 21.44 -3.38
CA ARG A 233 -12.93 22.85 -3.00
C ARG A 233 -12.53 23.78 -4.16
N TYR A 234 -11.60 23.37 -5.02
CA TYR A 234 -11.30 24.16 -6.23
C TYR A 234 -12.53 24.23 -7.13
N GLY A 235 -13.21 23.11 -7.36
CA GLY A 235 -14.45 23.06 -8.14
C GLY A 235 -15.51 24.01 -7.60
N GLU A 236 -15.70 24.06 -6.28
CA GLU A 236 -16.67 24.96 -5.64
C GLU A 236 -16.38 26.46 -5.87
N LEU A 237 -15.13 26.81 -6.13
CA LEU A 237 -14.69 28.20 -6.25
C LEU A 237 -14.64 28.68 -7.70
N LEU A 238 -14.70 27.77 -8.66
CA LEU A 238 -14.56 28.08 -10.08
C LEU A 238 -15.92 28.39 -10.71
N ASN A 239 -15.91 29.40 -11.58
CA ASN A 239 -16.96 29.71 -12.56
C ASN A 239 -16.39 29.51 -13.99
N PRO A 240 -17.19 29.61 -15.05
CA PRO A 240 -16.73 29.30 -16.41
C PRO A 240 -15.48 30.09 -16.84
N ALA A 241 -15.45 31.40 -16.62
CA ALA A 241 -14.32 32.24 -16.99
C ALA A 241 -13.05 31.90 -16.18
N SER A 242 -13.18 31.70 -14.87
CA SER A 242 -12.03 31.31 -14.04
C SER A 242 -11.54 29.89 -14.31
N LEU A 243 -12.41 28.96 -14.75
CA LEU A 243 -11.96 27.63 -15.12
C LEU A 243 -10.99 27.72 -16.31
N GLU A 244 -11.31 28.53 -17.32
CA GLU A 244 -10.44 28.77 -18.49
C GLU A 244 -9.08 29.36 -18.08
N GLU A 245 -9.08 30.33 -17.13
CA GLU A 245 -7.85 30.96 -16.63
C GLU A 245 -6.93 29.97 -15.87
N PHE A 246 -7.50 29.10 -15.05
CA PHE A 246 -6.76 28.21 -14.14
C PHE A 246 -6.55 26.79 -14.68
N GLU A 247 -7.25 26.41 -15.75
CA GLU A 247 -7.33 25.04 -16.29
C GLU A 247 -5.96 24.38 -16.44
N THR A 248 -5.01 25.04 -17.10
CA THR A 248 -3.69 24.45 -17.41
C THR A 248 -2.97 24.01 -16.14
N ARG A 249 -3.08 24.81 -15.08
CA ARG A 249 -2.32 24.63 -13.84
C ARG A 249 -2.98 23.64 -12.90
N ILE A 250 -4.30 23.66 -12.84
CA ILE A 250 -5.08 22.63 -12.16
C ILE A 250 -4.83 21.27 -12.83
N SER A 251 -4.80 21.24 -14.16
CA SER A 251 -4.46 20.04 -14.94
C SER A 251 -3.07 19.52 -14.59
N ASP A 252 -2.07 20.40 -14.50
CA ASP A 252 -0.72 20.04 -14.09
C ASP A 252 -0.69 19.43 -12.68
N LEU A 253 -1.44 20.00 -11.73
CA LEU A 253 -1.56 19.45 -10.38
C LEU A 253 -2.20 18.05 -10.39
N VAL A 254 -3.31 17.85 -11.12
CA VAL A 254 -3.95 16.54 -11.25
C VAL A 254 -2.95 15.51 -11.77
N ILE A 255 -2.16 15.86 -12.79
CA ILE A 255 -1.21 14.95 -13.43
C ILE A 255 -0.05 14.54 -12.51
N ARG A 256 0.28 15.33 -11.47
CA ARG A 256 1.31 14.99 -10.47
C ARG A 256 0.96 13.80 -9.59
N HIS A 257 -0.31 13.42 -9.50
CA HIS A 257 -0.69 12.18 -8.81
C HIS A 257 -0.07 10.97 -9.50
N LYS A 258 0.30 9.95 -8.72
CA LYS A 258 1.05 8.81 -9.26
C LYS A 258 0.14 7.80 -9.93
N SER A 259 -0.98 7.49 -9.29
CA SER A 259 -1.92 6.47 -9.79
C SER A 259 -3.02 7.07 -10.67
N VAL A 260 -3.51 6.28 -11.62
CA VAL A 260 -4.68 6.64 -12.45
C VAL A 260 -5.90 6.91 -11.56
N ARG A 261 -6.10 6.07 -10.54
CA ARG A 261 -7.16 6.22 -9.53
C ARG A 261 -7.15 7.59 -8.86
N GLU A 262 -6.00 8.06 -8.38
CA GLU A 262 -5.89 9.37 -7.73
C GLU A 262 -6.17 10.50 -8.72
N LYS A 263 -5.61 10.42 -9.95
CA LYS A 263 -5.87 11.42 -11.00
C LYS A 263 -7.36 11.52 -11.32
N ILE A 264 -8.04 10.37 -11.47
CA ILE A 264 -9.49 10.31 -11.71
C ILE A 264 -10.27 10.90 -10.53
N LYS A 265 -9.93 10.54 -9.30
CA LYS A 265 -10.60 11.09 -8.11
C LYS A 265 -10.42 12.59 -7.98
N ALA A 266 -9.24 13.11 -8.26
CA ALA A 266 -8.95 14.54 -8.28
C ALA A 266 -9.79 15.25 -9.36
N HIS A 267 -9.79 14.70 -10.59
CA HIS A 267 -10.61 15.19 -11.69
C HIS A 267 -12.10 15.21 -11.35
N ASP A 268 -12.66 14.08 -10.92
CA ASP A 268 -14.09 13.92 -10.67
C ASP A 268 -14.51 14.75 -9.46
N GLY A 269 -13.69 14.80 -8.41
CA GLY A 269 -13.94 15.65 -7.24
C GLY A 269 -14.07 17.12 -7.61
N LEU A 270 -13.22 17.63 -8.52
CA LEU A 270 -13.34 18.99 -9.04
C LEU A 270 -14.59 19.16 -9.90
N ARG A 271 -14.82 18.26 -10.86
CA ARG A 271 -15.94 18.34 -11.80
C ARG A 271 -17.28 18.30 -11.09
N GLU A 272 -17.49 17.37 -10.17
CA GLU A 272 -18.73 17.23 -9.40
C GLU A 272 -19.04 18.49 -8.59
N ALA A 273 -18.03 19.02 -7.88
CA ALA A 273 -18.18 20.23 -7.10
C ALA A 273 -18.42 21.48 -7.96
N TYR A 274 -17.73 21.59 -9.10
CA TYR A 274 -17.95 22.65 -10.07
C TYR A 274 -19.39 22.62 -10.62
N LEU A 275 -19.87 21.44 -11.02
CA LEU A 275 -21.23 21.27 -11.52
C LEU A 275 -22.28 21.57 -10.46
N LYS A 276 -22.00 21.26 -9.19
CA LYS A 276 -22.88 21.58 -8.07
C LYS A 276 -23.00 23.09 -7.82
N GLU A 277 -21.93 23.87 -7.97
CA GLU A 277 -22.00 25.33 -7.79
C GLU A 277 -22.49 26.05 -9.07
N ASN A 278 -22.37 25.41 -10.24
CA ASN A 278 -22.73 25.99 -11.53
C ASN A 278 -23.94 25.30 -12.20
N THR A 279 -24.80 24.60 -11.44
CA THR A 279 -25.82 23.64 -11.95
C THR A 279 -26.84 24.24 -12.93
N MET A 280 -26.92 25.56 -13.04
CA MET A 280 -27.89 26.28 -13.87
C MET A 280 -27.28 26.96 -15.11
N SER A 281 -25.98 26.83 -15.36
CA SER A 281 -25.32 27.48 -16.49
C SER A 281 -24.96 26.49 -17.60
N PRO A 282 -25.60 26.56 -18.78
CA PRO A 282 -25.18 25.79 -19.96
C PRO A 282 -23.72 26.06 -20.34
N GLU A 283 -23.26 27.30 -20.18
CA GLU A 283 -21.86 27.69 -20.40
C GLU A 283 -20.93 26.98 -19.41
N GLY A 284 -21.36 26.82 -18.16
CA GLY A 284 -20.64 26.06 -17.16
C GLY A 284 -20.46 24.60 -17.55
N GLN A 285 -21.52 23.96 -18.01
CA GLN A 285 -21.46 22.58 -18.49
C GLN A 285 -20.49 22.42 -19.68
N VAL A 286 -20.60 23.30 -20.68
CA VAL A 286 -19.70 23.29 -21.86
C VAL A 286 -18.24 23.50 -21.45
N ALA A 287 -17.97 24.45 -20.54
CA ALA A 287 -16.62 24.73 -20.08
C ALA A 287 -15.99 23.55 -19.34
N ILE A 288 -16.71 22.93 -18.39
CA ILE A 288 -16.18 21.81 -17.60
C ILE A 288 -16.06 20.53 -18.41
N ASP A 289 -16.97 20.26 -19.35
CA ASP A 289 -16.86 19.10 -20.23
C ASP A 289 -15.67 19.27 -21.20
N GLY A 290 -15.47 20.48 -21.74
CA GLY A 290 -14.31 20.77 -22.59
C GLY A 290 -12.97 20.62 -21.85
N TRP A 291 -12.89 21.10 -20.60
CA TRP A 291 -11.73 20.89 -19.73
C TRP A 291 -11.52 19.41 -19.40
N SER A 292 -12.60 18.72 -18.99
CA SER A 292 -12.62 17.28 -18.67
C SER A 292 -12.02 16.48 -19.81
N GLU A 293 -12.53 16.67 -21.03
CA GLU A 293 -12.05 15.99 -22.23
C GLU A 293 -10.54 16.17 -22.44
N ARG A 294 -10.04 17.41 -22.38
CA ARG A 294 -8.61 17.72 -22.57
C ARG A 294 -7.74 17.12 -21.48
N LEU A 295 -8.14 17.27 -20.22
CA LEU A 295 -7.39 16.73 -19.09
C LEU A 295 -7.36 15.21 -19.14
N LEU A 296 -8.46 14.55 -19.50
CA LEU A 296 -8.51 13.10 -19.64
C LEU A 296 -7.62 12.57 -20.72
N ARG A 297 -7.65 13.19 -21.90
CA ARG A 297 -6.72 12.84 -22.97
C ARG A 297 -5.27 12.93 -22.48
N ARG A 298 -4.93 13.99 -21.76
CA ARG A 298 -3.59 14.20 -21.20
C ARG A 298 -3.22 13.21 -20.09
N MET A 299 -4.16 12.91 -19.19
CA MET A 299 -3.98 11.93 -18.12
C MET A 299 -3.75 10.53 -18.69
N LEU A 300 -4.57 10.11 -19.66
CA LEU A 300 -4.54 8.76 -20.20
C LEU A 300 -3.38 8.54 -21.18
N ALA A 301 -2.90 9.58 -21.86
CA ALA A 301 -1.79 9.46 -22.81
C ALA A 301 -0.57 8.71 -22.22
N ASP A 302 -0.16 9.07 -21.00
CA ASP A 302 1.11 8.62 -20.42
C ASP A 302 0.98 7.89 -19.07
N THR A 303 -0.23 7.75 -18.52
CA THR A 303 -0.40 7.07 -17.23
C THR A 303 -0.63 5.58 -17.43
N GLU A 304 0.31 4.79 -16.93
CA GLU A 304 0.19 3.33 -16.80
C GLU A 304 -0.66 2.96 -15.57
N PRO A 305 -1.61 2.02 -15.67
CA PRO A 305 -2.28 1.48 -14.49
C PRO A 305 -1.28 0.67 -13.66
N LEU A 306 -1.25 0.91 -12.36
CA LEU A 306 -0.31 0.28 -11.43
C LEU A 306 -0.95 -0.92 -10.72
N GLU A 307 -2.27 -0.87 -10.49
CA GLU A 307 -2.96 -1.86 -9.66
C GLU A 307 -4.37 -2.18 -10.17
N ALA A 308 -4.91 -3.32 -9.71
CA ALA A 308 -6.32 -3.69 -9.87
C ALA A 308 -7.32 -2.59 -9.44
N SER A 309 -6.94 -1.72 -8.49
CA SER A 309 -7.82 -0.63 -8.04
C SER A 309 -8.02 0.47 -9.09
N ASP A 310 -7.08 0.60 -10.05
CA ASP A 310 -7.21 1.52 -11.18
C ASP A 310 -8.32 1.05 -12.14
N GLY A 311 -8.45 -0.25 -12.36
CA GLY A 311 -9.50 -0.85 -13.21
C GLY A 311 -10.90 -0.56 -12.65
N LYS A 312 -11.10 -0.80 -11.35
CA LYS A 312 -12.36 -0.50 -10.65
C LYS A 312 -12.71 1.00 -10.70
N SER A 313 -11.70 1.86 -10.51
CA SER A 313 -11.89 3.32 -10.51
C SER A 313 -12.25 3.83 -11.91
N MET A 314 -11.64 3.27 -12.95
CA MET A 314 -11.93 3.65 -14.33
C MET A 314 -13.34 3.22 -14.76
N VAL A 315 -13.83 2.07 -14.32
CA VAL A 315 -15.22 1.65 -14.58
C VAL A 315 -16.23 2.61 -13.93
N TYR A 316 -16.03 2.93 -12.65
CA TYR A 316 -16.90 3.87 -11.95
C TYR A 316 -16.99 5.18 -12.74
N ASN A 317 -15.86 5.60 -13.26
CA ASN A 317 -15.75 6.78 -14.08
C ASN A 317 -16.48 6.67 -15.44
N CYS A 318 -16.49 5.51 -16.09
CA CYS A 318 -17.32 5.29 -17.29
C CYS A 318 -18.82 5.51 -17.04
N CYS A 319 -19.30 5.35 -15.81
CA CYS A 319 -20.72 5.43 -15.48
C CYS A 319 -21.25 6.87 -15.40
N VAL A 320 -20.36 7.83 -15.17
CA VAL A 320 -20.69 9.25 -14.99
C VAL A 320 -20.30 10.10 -16.20
N ARG A 321 -19.80 9.48 -17.27
CA ARG A 321 -19.25 10.13 -18.45
C ARG A 321 -20.07 9.93 -19.71
N SER A 322 -19.79 10.78 -20.68
CA SER A 322 -20.40 10.68 -22.00
C SER A 322 -19.92 9.44 -22.75
N GLU A 323 -20.77 8.95 -23.68
CA GLU A 323 -20.44 7.81 -24.54
C GLU A 323 -19.14 8.06 -25.32
N THR A 324 -18.96 9.29 -25.83
CA THR A 324 -17.74 9.74 -26.52
C THR A 324 -16.51 9.62 -25.63
N GLU A 325 -16.54 10.11 -24.39
CA GLU A 325 -15.38 10.02 -23.50
C GLU A 325 -14.98 8.57 -23.19
N VAL A 326 -15.97 7.70 -23.03
CA VAL A 326 -15.74 6.28 -22.74
C VAL A 326 -15.08 5.59 -23.94
N PHE A 327 -15.65 5.72 -25.13
CA PHE A 327 -15.17 4.97 -26.30
C PHE A 327 -13.99 5.60 -27.03
N ASP A 328 -13.82 6.92 -26.97
CA ASP A 328 -12.72 7.59 -27.68
C ASP A 328 -11.46 7.74 -26.82
N TYR A 329 -11.59 7.68 -25.49
CA TYR A 329 -10.44 7.86 -24.58
C TYR A 329 -10.21 6.67 -23.66
N ILE A 330 -11.22 6.25 -22.88
CA ILE A 330 -11.03 5.22 -21.85
C ILE A 330 -10.79 3.84 -22.47
N VAL A 331 -11.59 3.44 -23.46
CA VAL A 331 -11.45 2.14 -24.12
C VAL A 331 -10.11 2.01 -24.87
N PRO A 332 -9.66 2.97 -25.70
CA PRO A 332 -8.34 2.91 -26.33
C PRO A 332 -7.20 2.86 -25.31
N TRP A 333 -7.34 3.58 -24.20
CA TRP A 333 -6.38 3.51 -23.10
C TRP A 333 -6.37 2.13 -22.43
N ALA A 334 -7.53 1.54 -22.15
CA ALA A 334 -7.62 0.19 -21.61
C ALA A 334 -7.01 -0.86 -22.57
N LYS A 335 -7.23 -0.71 -23.89
CA LYS A 335 -6.58 -1.52 -24.93
C LYS A 335 -5.06 -1.39 -24.89
N LYS A 336 -4.53 -0.16 -24.76
CA LYS A 336 -3.09 0.10 -24.66
C LYS A 336 -2.44 -0.65 -23.49
N TRP A 337 -3.17 -0.80 -22.38
CA TRP A 337 -2.67 -1.41 -21.14
C TRP A 337 -3.22 -2.81 -20.86
N VAL A 338 -3.71 -3.50 -21.89
CA VAL A 338 -4.27 -4.86 -21.75
C VAL A 338 -3.28 -5.89 -21.20
N MET A 339 -1.98 -5.64 -21.33
CA MET A 339 -0.89 -6.45 -20.76
C MET A 339 -0.87 -6.44 -19.22
N ARG A 340 -1.59 -5.52 -18.56
CA ARG A 340 -1.68 -5.43 -17.09
C ARG A 340 -2.92 -6.19 -16.64
N SER A 341 -2.78 -7.50 -16.45
CA SER A 341 -3.90 -8.44 -16.25
C SER A 341 -4.77 -8.10 -15.06
N SER A 342 -4.17 -7.75 -13.92
CA SER A 342 -4.90 -7.33 -12.71
C SER A 342 -5.78 -6.09 -12.94
N PHE A 343 -5.28 -5.11 -13.70
CA PHE A 343 -6.02 -3.93 -14.11
C PHE A 343 -7.16 -4.29 -15.07
N ILE A 344 -6.86 -4.98 -16.18
CA ILE A 344 -7.86 -5.18 -17.23
C ILE A 344 -8.97 -6.13 -16.78
N ILE A 345 -8.67 -7.16 -15.98
CA ILE A 345 -9.69 -8.07 -15.46
C ILE A 345 -10.63 -7.36 -14.50
N THR A 346 -10.12 -6.48 -13.64
CA THR A 346 -10.98 -5.69 -12.74
C THR A 346 -11.77 -4.60 -13.47
N PHE A 347 -11.20 -4.02 -14.52
CA PHE A 347 -11.91 -3.13 -15.44
C PHE A 347 -13.08 -3.86 -16.12
N LEU A 348 -12.83 -5.02 -16.72
CA LEU A 348 -13.85 -5.86 -17.36
C LEU A 348 -14.93 -6.30 -16.37
N ALA A 349 -14.54 -6.73 -15.17
CA ALA A 349 -15.49 -7.17 -14.15
C ALA A 349 -16.46 -6.05 -13.75
N GLY A 350 -15.96 -4.82 -13.59
CA GLY A 350 -16.80 -3.68 -13.25
C GLY A 350 -17.66 -3.18 -14.41
N TRP A 351 -17.16 -3.27 -15.64
CA TRP A 351 -17.80 -2.73 -16.86
C TRP A 351 -19.26 -3.17 -17.01
N ILE A 352 -19.54 -4.45 -16.77
CA ILE A 352 -20.90 -5.01 -16.86
C ILE A 352 -21.75 -4.64 -15.66
N GLY A 353 -21.19 -4.76 -14.45
CA GLY A 353 -21.93 -4.56 -13.21
C GLY A 353 -22.46 -3.14 -13.05
N SER A 354 -21.81 -2.18 -13.71
CA SER A 354 -22.09 -0.76 -13.52
C SER A 354 -23.02 -0.16 -14.58
N GLN A 355 -23.40 -0.95 -15.60
CA GLN A 355 -24.28 -0.57 -16.73
C GLN A 355 -24.16 0.92 -17.09
N PRO A 356 -23.04 1.35 -17.70
CA PRO A 356 -22.88 2.75 -18.08
C PRO A 356 -24.10 3.19 -18.89
N LYS A 357 -24.55 4.44 -18.68
CA LYS A 357 -25.76 5.03 -19.30
C LYS A 357 -25.56 5.29 -20.80
N ILE A 358 -25.09 4.27 -21.51
CA ILE A 358 -24.73 4.26 -22.91
C ILE A 358 -25.93 3.74 -23.69
N SER A 359 -26.30 4.48 -24.72
CA SER A 359 -27.48 4.19 -25.53
C SER A 359 -27.30 2.92 -26.38
N ALA A 360 -26.07 2.66 -26.85
CA ALA A 360 -25.72 1.53 -27.70
C ALA A 360 -25.23 0.29 -26.91
N GLN A 361 -26.15 -0.44 -26.25
CA GLN A 361 -25.82 -1.64 -25.47
C GLN A 361 -25.09 -2.73 -26.27
N GLU A 362 -25.36 -2.87 -27.57
CA GLU A 362 -24.64 -3.79 -28.45
C GLU A 362 -23.16 -3.38 -28.62
N HIS A 363 -22.89 -2.09 -28.75
CA HIS A 363 -21.52 -1.58 -28.86
C HIS A 363 -20.73 -1.85 -27.58
N VAL A 364 -21.34 -1.59 -26.41
CA VAL A 364 -20.77 -1.91 -25.08
C VAL A 364 -20.40 -3.39 -24.97
N ARG A 365 -21.29 -4.28 -25.44
CA ARG A 365 -21.07 -5.74 -25.43
C ARG A 365 -19.94 -6.17 -26.36
N ASN A 366 -19.89 -5.63 -27.57
CA ASN A 366 -18.84 -5.94 -28.54
C ASN A 366 -17.47 -5.46 -28.06
N THR A 367 -17.40 -4.25 -27.50
CA THR A 367 -16.17 -3.72 -26.89
C THR A 367 -15.71 -4.55 -25.70
N PHE A 368 -16.63 -4.99 -24.84
CA PHE A 368 -16.31 -5.89 -23.74
C PHE A 368 -15.69 -7.20 -24.23
N ALA A 369 -16.31 -7.85 -25.22
CA ALA A 369 -15.80 -9.10 -25.79
C ALA A 369 -14.42 -8.91 -26.47
N GLU A 370 -14.23 -7.79 -27.17
CA GLU A 370 -12.94 -7.44 -27.78
C GLU A 370 -11.83 -7.27 -26.73
N LEU A 371 -12.09 -6.49 -25.68
CA LEU A 371 -11.14 -6.28 -24.59
C LEU A 371 -10.82 -7.58 -23.84
N ALA A 372 -11.83 -8.41 -23.59
CA ALA A 372 -11.64 -9.71 -22.95
C ALA A 372 -10.81 -10.67 -23.80
N LYS A 373 -10.99 -10.65 -25.13
CA LYS A 373 -10.15 -11.41 -26.06
C LYS A 373 -8.69 -10.95 -25.99
N LEU A 374 -8.45 -9.65 -26.04
CA LEU A 374 -7.10 -9.09 -25.91
C LEU A 374 -6.48 -9.41 -24.53
N ALA A 375 -7.28 -9.33 -23.46
CA ALA A 375 -6.83 -9.68 -22.11
C ALA A 375 -6.43 -11.16 -22.02
N SER A 376 -7.17 -12.03 -22.68
CA SER A 376 -6.81 -13.44 -22.82
C SER A 376 -5.50 -13.61 -23.59
N GLU A 377 -5.31 -12.93 -24.73
CA GLU A 377 -4.08 -12.99 -25.53
C GLU A 377 -2.82 -12.57 -24.77
N HIS A 378 -2.96 -11.69 -23.78
CA HIS A 378 -1.86 -11.09 -23.04
C HIS A 378 -1.84 -11.42 -21.55
N LEU A 379 -2.57 -12.46 -21.15
CA LEU A 379 -2.77 -12.79 -19.74
C LEU A 379 -1.45 -13.13 -19.04
N THR A 380 -1.26 -12.49 -17.91
CA THR A 380 -0.17 -12.63 -16.95
C THR A 380 -0.77 -12.88 -15.57
N VAL A 381 -0.12 -13.68 -14.75
CA VAL A 381 -0.56 -13.93 -13.37
C VAL A 381 0.46 -13.35 -12.38
N ALA A 382 0.11 -13.34 -11.10
CA ALA A 382 0.98 -12.84 -10.04
C ALA A 382 2.39 -13.41 -10.19
N SER A 383 3.36 -12.50 -10.22
CA SER A 383 4.78 -12.82 -10.24
C SER A 383 5.50 -12.09 -9.11
N ILE A 384 6.60 -12.69 -8.65
CA ILE A 384 7.47 -12.12 -7.64
C ILE A 384 8.43 -11.16 -8.35
N GLY A 385 8.22 -9.85 -8.19
CA GLY A 385 9.11 -8.81 -8.71
C GLY A 385 10.13 -8.37 -7.65
N PRO A 386 11.33 -7.88 -8.06
CA PRO A 386 12.22 -7.20 -7.12
C PRO A 386 11.53 -5.96 -6.54
N VAL A 387 11.56 -5.79 -5.22
CA VAL A 387 11.13 -4.52 -4.60
C VAL A 387 12.10 -3.42 -5.03
N GLN A 388 11.60 -2.42 -5.74
CA GLN A 388 12.39 -1.22 -6.02
C GLN A 388 12.61 -0.45 -4.70
N GLU A 389 13.83 0.04 -4.45
CA GLU A 389 14.21 0.81 -3.23
C GLU A 389 13.25 1.96 -2.90
N ARG A 390 12.60 2.55 -3.92
CA ARG A 390 11.63 3.63 -3.73
C ARG A 390 10.37 3.20 -2.97
N ASP A 391 9.95 1.94 -3.10
CA ASP A 391 8.73 1.42 -2.48
C ASP A 391 8.93 1.05 -0.99
N GLN A 392 10.17 0.69 -0.60
CA GLN A 392 10.50 0.39 0.80
C GLN A 392 10.25 1.59 1.72
N ARG A 393 10.55 2.81 1.25
CA ARG A 393 10.39 4.04 2.05
C ARG A 393 8.93 4.39 2.36
N LEU A 394 7.98 4.00 1.50
CA LEU A 394 6.55 4.30 1.70
C LEU A 394 5.84 3.27 2.59
N SER A 395 6.38 2.05 2.64
CA SER A 395 5.82 0.91 3.37
C SER A 395 5.87 1.10 4.90
N HIS A 396 6.90 1.77 5.41
CA HIS A 396 7.07 2.01 6.85
C HIS A 396 6.06 3.00 7.44
N LEU A 397 5.38 3.80 6.60
CA LEU A 397 4.51 4.88 7.06
C LEU A 397 3.03 4.49 7.17
N HIS A 398 2.60 3.36 6.61
CA HIS A 398 1.17 3.01 6.48
C HIS A 398 0.70 1.82 7.33
N SER A 399 1.54 1.27 8.20
CA SER A 399 1.15 0.14 9.07
C SER A 399 0.44 0.62 10.33
N ARG A 400 -0.84 1.02 10.23
CA ARG A 400 -1.71 1.18 11.41
C ARG A 400 -3.19 0.91 11.09
N ASN A 401 -3.74 -0.04 11.85
CA ASN A 401 -5.16 -0.26 12.20
C ASN A 401 -6.04 -1.11 11.25
N GLY A 402 -6.03 -2.44 11.47
CA GLY A 402 -7.10 -3.36 11.03
C GLY A 402 -6.73 -4.85 11.18
N PRO A 403 -7.59 -5.72 11.75
CA PRO A 403 -7.32 -7.16 11.87
C PRO A 403 -7.18 -7.87 10.50
N TRP A 404 -7.86 -7.36 9.47
CA TRP A 404 -7.83 -7.89 8.11
C TRP A 404 -6.74 -7.29 7.21
N GLY A 405 -6.18 -6.12 7.57
CA GLY A 405 -5.09 -5.49 6.83
C GLY A 405 -3.78 -6.28 6.90
N ARG A 406 -3.52 -6.96 8.04
CA ARG A 406 -2.26 -7.69 8.25
C ARG A 406 -2.04 -8.88 7.31
N PHE A 407 -3.09 -9.53 6.82
CA PHE A 407 -2.95 -10.64 5.87
C PHE A 407 -2.69 -10.16 4.44
N ARG A 408 -3.30 -9.04 4.04
CA ARG A 408 -3.14 -8.46 2.70
C ARG A 408 -1.78 -7.77 2.55
N ASP A 409 -1.32 -7.07 3.58
CA ASP A 409 -0.02 -6.38 3.56
C ASP A 409 1.16 -7.36 3.69
N ARG A 410 1.03 -8.46 4.45
CA ARG A 410 2.02 -9.55 4.44
C ARG A 410 2.06 -10.30 3.11
N ALA A 411 0.93 -10.46 2.44
CA ALA A 411 0.90 -11.07 1.11
C ALA A 411 1.54 -10.16 0.03
N ALA A 412 1.51 -8.83 0.22
CA ALA A 412 2.15 -7.89 -0.69
C ALA A 412 3.69 -7.83 -0.53
N GLN A 413 4.24 -8.32 0.58
CA GLN A 413 5.67 -8.34 0.89
C GLN A 413 6.11 -9.74 1.31
N PHE A 414 6.34 -10.61 0.32
CA PHE A 414 6.90 -11.93 0.58
C PHE A 414 8.43 -11.85 0.45
N ASP A 415 9.16 -12.06 1.54
CA ASP A 415 10.64 -12.13 1.56
C ASP A 415 11.34 -10.90 0.91
N GLY A 416 10.78 -9.70 1.11
CA GLY A 416 11.31 -8.49 0.49
C GLY A 416 11.02 -8.35 -1.02
N HIS A 417 10.06 -9.12 -1.54
CA HIS A 417 9.55 -9.04 -2.90
C HIS A 417 8.10 -8.52 -2.97
N LYS A 418 7.80 -7.73 -3.99
CA LYS A 418 6.45 -7.19 -4.25
C LYS A 418 5.72 -8.12 -5.19
N VAL A 419 4.51 -8.51 -4.82
CA VAL A 419 3.62 -9.24 -5.74
C VAL A 419 3.15 -8.25 -6.81
N VAL A 420 3.52 -8.51 -8.06
CA VAL A 420 3.10 -7.68 -9.20
C VAL A 420 2.02 -8.43 -9.96
N ASP A 421 1.01 -7.68 -10.39
CA ASP A 421 -0.06 -8.14 -11.29
C ASP A 421 -0.93 -9.28 -10.75
N HIS A 422 -1.28 -9.21 -9.46
CA HIS A 422 -2.20 -10.16 -8.84
C HIS A 422 -3.63 -9.98 -9.39
N ILE A 423 -4.10 -10.98 -10.14
CA ILE A 423 -5.49 -11.07 -10.57
C ILE A 423 -6.41 -11.35 -9.38
N ASP A 424 -7.41 -10.49 -9.20
CA ASP A 424 -8.53 -10.68 -8.28
C ASP A 424 -9.42 -11.83 -8.79
N GLY A 425 -9.44 -12.96 -8.06
CA GLY A 425 -10.15 -14.17 -8.47
C GLY A 425 -11.66 -13.97 -8.63
N GLU A 426 -12.26 -13.07 -7.86
CA GLU A 426 -13.69 -12.74 -7.98
C GLU A 426 -13.96 -11.97 -9.28
N ALA A 427 -13.10 -10.99 -9.58
CA ALA A 427 -13.19 -10.26 -10.83
C ALA A 427 -13.03 -11.19 -12.04
N LEU A 428 -12.06 -12.11 -12.01
CA LEU A 428 -11.86 -13.07 -13.11
C LEU A 428 -13.08 -13.99 -13.30
N ALA A 429 -13.60 -14.55 -12.20
CA ALA A 429 -14.80 -15.40 -12.25
C ALA A 429 -15.99 -14.65 -12.86
N HIS A 430 -16.19 -13.39 -12.48
CA HIS A 430 -17.26 -12.54 -13.03
C HIS A 430 -17.10 -12.26 -14.53
N VAL A 431 -15.86 -12.04 -15.01
CA VAL A 431 -15.57 -11.86 -16.45
C VAL A 431 -15.87 -13.13 -17.23
N VAL A 432 -15.40 -14.28 -16.76
CA VAL A 432 -15.64 -15.59 -17.39
C VAL A 432 -17.13 -15.89 -17.47
N TYR A 433 -17.86 -15.65 -16.38
CA TYR A 433 -19.29 -15.83 -16.33
C TYR A 433 -20.02 -14.94 -17.34
N THR A 434 -19.71 -13.64 -17.36
CA THR A 434 -20.39 -12.73 -18.28
C THR A 434 -20.09 -13.05 -19.74
N LEU A 435 -18.86 -13.45 -20.08
CA LEU A 435 -18.54 -13.91 -21.43
C LEU A 435 -19.40 -15.12 -21.83
N ALA A 436 -19.63 -16.06 -20.91
CA ALA A 436 -20.48 -17.21 -21.16
C ALA A 436 -21.96 -16.83 -21.35
N GLU A 437 -22.47 -15.86 -20.59
CA GLU A 437 -23.84 -15.32 -20.74
C GLU A 437 -24.04 -14.55 -22.05
N MET A 438 -23.00 -13.87 -22.52
CA MET A 438 -23.01 -13.12 -23.77
C MET A 438 -22.75 -13.99 -25.02
N ASP A 439 -22.88 -15.32 -24.91
CA ASP A 439 -22.56 -16.29 -25.97
C ASP A 439 -21.12 -16.20 -26.53
N ASN A 440 -20.19 -15.59 -25.77
CA ASN A 440 -18.77 -15.47 -26.09
C ASN A 440 -17.93 -16.59 -25.45
N ARG A 441 -18.47 -17.82 -25.46
CA ARG A 441 -17.85 -18.99 -24.81
C ARG A 441 -16.41 -19.28 -25.25
N PRO A 442 -16.03 -19.16 -26.54
CA PRO A 442 -14.64 -19.41 -26.95
C PRO A 442 -13.63 -18.49 -26.24
N ILE A 443 -14.01 -17.23 -25.98
CA ILE A 443 -13.15 -16.27 -25.27
C ILE A 443 -13.06 -16.63 -23.79
N ALA A 444 -14.18 -17.03 -23.17
CA ALA A 444 -14.21 -17.48 -21.78
C ALA A 444 -13.31 -18.72 -21.57
N GLU A 445 -13.38 -19.70 -22.48
CA GLU A 445 -12.55 -20.91 -22.46
C GLU A 445 -11.07 -20.60 -22.62
N ASP A 446 -10.71 -19.73 -23.58
CA ASP A 446 -9.33 -19.32 -23.82
C ASP A 446 -8.75 -18.58 -22.60
N LEU A 447 -9.51 -17.64 -22.02
CA LEU A 447 -9.11 -16.88 -20.84
C LEU A 447 -8.85 -17.80 -19.65
N LEU A 448 -9.74 -18.76 -19.40
CA LEU A 448 -9.58 -19.72 -18.32
C LEU A 448 -8.39 -20.65 -18.57
N THR A 449 -8.24 -21.18 -19.78
CA THR A 449 -7.15 -22.09 -20.12
C THR A 449 -5.80 -21.42 -19.90
N LYS A 450 -5.64 -20.18 -20.40
CA LYS A 450 -4.41 -19.41 -20.19
C LYS A 450 -4.18 -19.03 -18.74
N PHE A 451 -5.23 -18.71 -17.99
CA PHE A 451 -5.11 -18.48 -16.55
C PHE A 451 -4.53 -19.72 -15.87
N VAL A 452 -5.08 -20.90 -16.16
CA VAL A 452 -4.58 -22.17 -15.59
C VAL A 452 -3.13 -22.41 -15.99
N GLU A 453 -2.77 -22.30 -17.27
CA GLU A 453 -1.40 -22.48 -17.75
C GLU A 453 -0.41 -21.54 -17.05
N LYS A 454 -0.73 -20.25 -16.98
CA LYS A 454 0.13 -19.24 -16.35
C LYS A 454 0.24 -19.43 -14.84
N THR A 455 -0.85 -19.82 -14.18
CA THR A 455 -0.83 -20.07 -12.73
C THR A 455 -0.06 -21.34 -12.39
N LYS A 456 -0.07 -22.37 -13.25
CA LYS A 456 0.80 -23.55 -13.10
C LYS A 456 2.28 -23.18 -13.10
N GLU A 457 2.71 -22.30 -14.01
CA GLU A 457 4.09 -21.80 -14.08
C GLU A 457 4.48 -21.04 -12.79
N SER A 458 3.63 -20.10 -12.36
CA SER A 458 3.89 -19.29 -11.15
C SER A 458 3.90 -20.14 -9.87
N GLY A 459 3.00 -21.12 -9.76
CA GLY A 459 2.91 -21.98 -8.58
C GLY A 459 4.14 -22.85 -8.33
N GLN A 460 4.92 -23.17 -9.37
CA GLN A 460 6.19 -23.90 -9.20
C GLN A 460 7.24 -23.04 -8.48
N LEU A 461 7.21 -21.74 -8.72
CA LEU A 461 8.15 -20.78 -8.16
C LEU A 461 7.68 -20.25 -6.80
N ALA A 462 6.37 -20.10 -6.62
CA ALA A 462 5.76 -19.46 -5.46
C ALA A 462 4.46 -20.16 -5.01
N PRO A 463 4.55 -21.31 -4.30
CA PRO A 463 3.40 -22.08 -3.84
C PRO A 463 2.34 -21.27 -3.07
N HIS A 464 2.77 -20.33 -2.23
CA HIS A 464 1.88 -19.49 -1.43
C HIS A 464 1.07 -18.50 -2.29
N LEU A 465 1.67 -17.88 -3.31
CA LEU A 465 0.94 -17.02 -4.25
C LEU A 465 -0.10 -17.82 -5.01
N TYR A 466 0.24 -19.07 -5.34
CA TYR A 466 -0.68 -19.96 -6.02
C TYR A 466 -1.94 -20.24 -5.20
N HIS A 467 -1.79 -20.47 -3.89
CA HIS A 467 -2.91 -20.60 -2.96
C HIS A 467 -3.76 -19.32 -2.91
N MET A 468 -3.10 -18.16 -2.79
CA MET A 468 -3.76 -16.86 -2.71
C MET A 468 -4.56 -16.48 -3.97
N GLN A 469 -4.21 -17.02 -5.13
CA GLN A 469 -4.95 -16.78 -6.38
C GLN A 469 -6.03 -17.84 -6.64
N THR A 470 -5.69 -19.11 -6.46
CA THR A 470 -6.56 -20.23 -6.88
C THR A 470 -7.77 -20.37 -5.98
N ILE A 471 -7.61 -20.26 -4.66
CA ILE A 471 -8.73 -20.46 -3.74
C ILE A 471 -9.80 -19.37 -3.87
N PRO A 472 -9.49 -18.06 -3.87
CA PRO A 472 -10.51 -17.03 -4.07
C PRO A 472 -11.22 -17.15 -5.42
N PHE A 473 -10.50 -17.51 -6.48
CA PHE A 473 -11.10 -17.77 -7.79
C PHE A 473 -12.11 -18.93 -7.74
N LEU A 474 -11.74 -20.07 -7.16
CA LEU A 474 -12.64 -21.21 -6.97
C LEU A 474 -13.87 -20.85 -6.12
N GLN A 475 -13.66 -20.08 -5.04
CA GLN A 475 -14.74 -19.59 -4.18
C GLN A 475 -15.71 -18.71 -4.97
N ALA A 476 -15.22 -17.79 -5.80
CA ALA A 476 -16.05 -16.89 -6.58
C ALA A 476 -16.80 -17.59 -7.73
N LEU A 477 -16.25 -18.66 -8.30
CA LEU A 477 -16.95 -19.44 -9.33
C LEU A 477 -18.18 -20.18 -8.79
N VAL A 478 -18.18 -20.60 -7.52
CA VAL A 478 -19.26 -21.43 -6.98
C VAL A 478 -20.62 -20.74 -6.91
N PRO A 479 -20.78 -19.51 -6.37
CA PRO A 479 -22.04 -18.79 -6.43
C PRO A 479 -22.57 -18.65 -7.86
N LEU A 480 -21.66 -18.40 -8.82
CA LEU A 480 -21.98 -18.24 -10.23
C LEU A 480 -22.49 -19.53 -10.90
N THR A 481 -22.05 -20.70 -10.42
CA THR A 481 -22.60 -21.99 -10.89
C THR A 481 -23.93 -22.35 -10.21
N LYS A 482 -24.13 -21.95 -8.94
CA LYS A 482 -25.36 -22.19 -8.17
C LYS A 482 -26.56 -21.41 -8.69
N GLN A 483 -26.37 -20.12 -8.97
CA GLN A 483 -27.48 -19.18 -9.07
C GLN A 483 -28.34 -19.39 -10.32
N GLU A 484 -27.81 -20.03 -11.37
CA GLU A 484 -28.56 -20.20 -12.62
C GLU A 484 -28.56 -21.59 -13.26
N ARG A 485 -27.76 -22.59 -12.85
CA ARG A 485 -27.57 -23.85 -13.63
C ARG A 485 -27.32 -23.60 -15.15
N ARG A 486 -26.82 -22.42 -15.54
CA ARG A 486 -26.70 -21.98 -16.95
C ARG A 486 -25.30 -22.12 -17.55
N LEU A 487 -24.26 -22.20 -16.72
CA LEU A 487 -22.93 -22.59 -17.17
C LEU A 487 -22.93 -24.08 -17.52
N LYS A 488 -23.33 -24.42 -18.75
CA LYS A 488 -22.98 -25.72 -19.34
C LYS A 488 -21.46 -25.71 -19.54
N LEU A 489 -20.75 -26.22 -18.55
CA LEU A 489 -19.30 -26.38 -18.60
C LEU A 489 -18.99 -27.30 -19.78
N SER A 490 -18.18 -26.80 -20.72
CA SER A 490 -17.61 -27.64 -21.75
C SER A 490 -16.55 -28.56 -21.16
N ASP A 491 -16.25 -29.66 -21.84
CA ASP A 491 -15.17 -30.57 -21.46
C ASP A 491 -13.83 -29.82 -21.33
N LYS A 492 -13.62 -28.77 -22.13
CA LYS A 492 -12.43 -27.90 -22.05
C LYS A 492 -12.35 -27.16 -20.71
N ILE A 493 -13.43 -26.53 -20.26
CA ILE A 493 -13.48 -25.84 -18.97
C ILE A 493 -13.27 -26.85 -17.84
N GLN A 494 -13.97 -27.99 -17.87
CA GLN A 494 -13.81 -29.02 -16.84
C GLN A 494 -12.38 -29.57 -16.80
N THR A 495 -11.75 -29.73 -17.96
CA THR A 495 -10.34 -30.13 -18.07
C THR A 495 -9.43 -29.07 -17.45
N ALA A 496 -9.59 -27.79 -17.82
CA ALA A 496 -8.79 -26.69 -17.26
C ALA A 496 -8.96 -26.58 -15.72
N MET A 497 -10.18 -26.72 -15.20
CA MET A 497 -10.45 -26.71 -13.76
C MET A 497 -9.83 -27.92 -13.04
N SER A 498 -9.89 -29.11 -13.65
CA SER A 498 -9.25 -30.31 -13.13
C SER A 498 -7.74 -30.16 -13.06
N ASP A 499 -7.16 -29.61 -14.11
CA ASP A 499 -5.75 -29.29 -14.22
C ASP A 499 -5.31 -28.23 -13.21
N LEU A 500 -6.15 -27.23 -12.95
CA LEU A 500 -5.90 -26.19 -11.95
C LEU A 500 -5.86 -26.80 -10.54
N ILE A 501 -6.87 -27.61 -10.18
CA ILE A 501 -6.92 -28.25 -8.86
C ILE A 501 -5.78 -29.25 -8.69
N ALA A 502 -5.55 -30.11 -9.68
CA ALA A 502 -4.44 -31.05 -9.63
C ALA A 502 -3.11 -30.32 -9.49
N SER A 503 -2.85 -29.27 -10.27
CA SER A 503 -1.61 -28.52 -10.14
C SER A 503 -1.52 -27.76 -8.82
N TYR A 504 -2.62 -27.18 -8.32
CA TYR A 504 -2.65 -26.56 -7.00
C TYR A 504 -2.25 -27.54 -5.90
N LEU A 505 -2.79 -28.76 -5.90
CA LEU A 505 -2.40 -29.79 -4.95
C LEU A 505 -0.93 -30.18 -5.11
N ASN A 506 -0.46 -30.37 -6.33
CA ASN A 506 0.93 -30.75 -6.58
C ASN A 506 1.94 -29.69 -6.14
N HIS A 507 1.63 -28.39 -6.29
CA HIS A 507 2.61 -27.32 -6.08
C HIS A 507 2.47 -26.64 -4.72
N TYR A 508 1.25 -26.45 -4.22
CA TYR A 508 1.01 -25.89 -2.89
C TYR A 508 1.11 -26.94 -1.79
N VAL A 509 0.41 -28.07 -1.93
CA VAL A 509 0.42 -29.11 -0.89
C VAL A 509 1.73 -29.92 -0.98
N GLY A 510 2.10 -30.32 -2.19
CA GLY A 510 3.29 -31.14 -2.43
C GLY A 510 3.09 -32.60 -2.08
N SER A 511 4.03 -33.45 -2.51
CA SER A 511 4.04 -34.87 -2.16
C SER A 511 4.22 -35.07 -0.65
N GLU A 512 3.65 -36.16 -0.13
CA GLU A 512 3.93 -36.59 1.24
C GLU A 512 5.44 -36.82 1.41
N PRO A 513 6.07 -36.26 2.46
CA PRO A 513 7.46 -36.56 2.76
C PRO A 513 7.64 -38.07 2.97
N SER A 514 8.67 -38.65 2.33
CA SER A 514 8.96 -40.07 2.47
C SER A 514 9.27 -40.39 3.93
N PRO A 515 8.80 -41.55 4.45
CA PRO A 515 9.30 -42.03 5.73
C PRO A 515 10.82 -42.19 5.64
N PRO A 516 11.54 -41.82 6.69
CA PRO A 516 13.00 -41.90 6.68
C PRO A 516 13.47 -43.34 6.47
N THR A 517 14.40 -43.54 5.55
CA THR A 517 14.94 -44.87 5.20
C THR A 517 16.14 -45.28 6.06
N ASP A 518 16.87 -44.31 6.60
CA ASP A 518 18.05 -44.49 7.44
C ASP A 518 18.18 -43.35 8.46
N TRP A 519 19.09 -43.49 9.42
CA TRP A 519 19.33 -42.49 10.46
C TRP A 519 20.25 -41.32 10.02
N ILE A 520 20.44 -41.09 8.72
CA ILE A 520 21.28 -39.97 8.25
C ILE A 520 20.53 -38.65 8.47
N LYS A 521 21.21 -37.66 9.08
CA LYS A 521 20.70 -36.31 9.35
C LYS A 521 21.61 -35.25 8.79
N SER A 522 21.07 -34.07 8.49
CA SER A 522 21.87 -32.93 8.04
C SER A 522 23.00 -32.63 9.05
N PRO A 523 24.20 -32.28 8.59
CA PRO A 523 25.28 -31.95 9.51
C PRO A 523 25.02 -30.59 10.17
N LEU A 524 25.58 -30.37 11.37
CA LEU A 524 25.58 -29.05 11.99
C LEU A 524 26.34 -28.06 11.11
N ARG A 525 25.81 -26.82 10.98
CA ARG A 525 26.48 -25.73 10.25
C ARG A 525 27.79 -25.29 10.93
N CYS A 526 27.91 -25.48 12.24
CA CYS A 526 29.12 -25.17 12.99
C CYS A 526 30.19 -26.26 12.82
N THR A 527 31.45 -25.86 12.66
CA THR A 527 32.58 -26.77 12.41
C THR A 527 33.59 -26.83 13.56
N CYS A 528 33.20 -26.34 14.75
CA CYS A 528 34.04 -26.34 15.95
C CYS A 528 34.40 -27.78 16.41
N GLU A 529 35.33 -27.88 17.35
CA GLU A 529 35.90 -29.15 17.81
C GLU A 529 34.83 -30.15 18.28
N ILE A 530 33.79 -29.67 18.97
CA ILE A 530 32.69 -30.51 19.45
C ILE A 530 31.65 -30.81 18.35
N CYS A 531 31.39 -29.89 17.43
CA CYS A 531 30.37 -30.07 16.39
C CYS A 531 30.82 -31.00 15.27
N ARG A 532 32.12 -31.09 14.97
CA ARG A 532 32.65 -31.98 13.93
C ARG A 532 32.33 -33.47 14.18
N PRO A 533 32.62 -34.07 15.35
CA PRO A 533 32.26 -35.46 15.63
C PRO A 533 30.74 -35.67 15.67
N VAL A 534 29.97 -34.69 16.13
CA VAL A 534 28.49 -34.74 16.12
C VAL A 534 27.97 -34.76 14.69
N SER A 535 28.46 -33.89 13.80
CA SER A 535 28.10 -33.91 12.37
C SER A 535 28.47 -35.23 11.68
N ALA A 536 29.63 -35.81 12.00
CA ALA A 536 30.03 -37.11 11.48
C ALA A 536 29.08 -38.22 11.97
N PHE A 537 28.69 -38.19 13.24
CA PHE A 537 27.67 -39.08 13.80
C PHE A 537 26.32 -38.90 13.12
N LEU A 538 25.84 -37.65 12.96
CA LEU A 538 24.58 -37.33 12.26
C LEU A 538 24.55 -37.92 10.85
N GLN A 539 25.69 -37.95 10.16
CA GLN A 539 25.81 -38.52 8.82
C GLN A 539 25.94 -40.05 8.78
N HIS A 540 26.07 -40.75 9.92
CA HIS A 540 26.21 -42.21 9.96
C HIS A 540 24.84 -42.92 9.91
N PRO A 541 24.57 -43.85 8.97
CA PRO A 541 23.23 -44.41 8.76
C PRO A 541 22.72 -45.35 9.86
N GLN A 542 23.63 -45.90 10.67
CA GLN A 542 23.31 -46.93 11.67
C GLN A 542 23.43 -46.44 13.11
N ASP A 543 24.19 -45.38 13.34
CA ASP A 543 24.46 -44.92 14.72
C ASP A 543 23.28 -44.09 15.19
N THR A 544 22.63 -44.54 16.27
CA THR A 544 21.49 -43.85 16.87
C THR A 544 21.89 -43.04 18.10
N GLU A 545 23.03 -43.35 18.72
CA GLU A 545 23.55 -42.64 19.88
C GLU A 545 25.05 -42.34 19.76
N LEU A 546 25.45 -41.14 20.17
CA LEU A 546 26.83 -40.72 20.34
C LEU A 546 27.07 -40.29 21.78
N ARG A 547 28.18 -40.76 22.36
CA ARG A 547 28.66 -40.30 23.67
C ARG A 547 29.88 -39.43 23.48
N VAL A 548 29.83 -38.18 23.96
CA VAL A 548 30.97 -37.26 23.91
C VAL A 548 31.27 -36.71 25.31
N CYS A 549 32.47 -36.98 25.80
CA CYS A 549 32.98 -36.38 27.03
C CYS A 549 33.47 -34.96 26.70
N ALA A 550 32.77 -33.94 27.20
CA ALA A 550 33.05 -32.55 26.84
C ALA A 550 32.89 -31.58 28.02
N PRO A 551 33.73 -30.53 28.08
CA PRO A 551 33.57 -29.47 29.07
C PRO A 551 32.23 -28.74 28.88
N GLU A 552 31.74 -28.09 29.94
CA GLU A 552 30.39 -27.52 29.98
C GLU A 552 30.10 -26.52 28.87
N HIS A 553 31.05 -25.67 28.48
CA HIS A 553 30.85 -24.68 27.42
C HIS A 553 30.61 -25.33 26.04
N HIS A 554 31.27 -26.46 25.75
CA HIS A 554 31.03 -27.24 24.54
C HIS A 554 29.65 -27.92 24.55
N ARG A 555 29.21 -28.43 25.71
CA ARG A 555 27.86 -28.99 25.85
C ARG A 555 26.79 -27.91 25.65
N LYS A 556 26.88 -26.80 26.38
CA LYS A 556 25.97 -25.65 26.23
C LYS A 556 25.93 -25.08 24.81
N HIS A 557 27.03 -25.16 24.07
CA HIS A 557 27.06 -24.76 22.66
C HIS A 557 26.12 -25.63 21.80
N LEU A 558 26.16 -26.95 21.96
CA LEU A 558 25.24 -27.86 21.27
C LEU A 558 23.79 -27.66 21.71
N GLU A 559 23.54 -27.46 23.01
CA GLU A 559 22.20 -27.19 23.55
C GLU A 559 21.57 -25.93 22.94
N ARG A 560 22.39 -24.89 22.73
CA ARG A 560 21.97 -23.61 22.13
C ARG A 560 21.88 -23.63 20.61
N SER A 561 22.29 -24.71 19.96
CA SER A 561 22.27 -24.79 18.49
C SER A 561 20.85 -24.81 17.92
N GLY A 562 19.84 -25.19 18.73
CA GLY A 562 18.44 -25.29 18.30
C GLY A 562 18.22 -26.35 17.23
N TYR A 563 19.15 -27.29 17.06
CA TYR A 563 19.07 -28.33 16.06
C TYR A 563 17.99 -29.36 16.42
N GLN A 564 17.10 -29.67 15.49
CA GLN A 564 15.88 -30.42 15.77
C GLN A 564 16.03 -31.95 15.63
N ASP A 565 17.08 -32.47 14.96
CA ASP A 565 17.17 -33.92 14.68
C ASP A 565 17.93 -34.76 15.72
N PHE A 566 18.21 -34.20 16.89
CA PHE A 566 18.71 -35.00 18.00
C PHE A 566 18.21 -34.49 19.35
N ASP A 567 18.05 -35.44 20.27
CA ASP A 567 17.87 -35.19 21.68
C ASP A 567 19.20 -35.34 22.40
N TYR A 568 19.30 -34.77 23.60
CA TYR A 568 20.50 -34.91 24.42
C TYR A 568 20.20 -35.10 25.90
N ARG A 569 21.08 -35.82 26.58
CA ARG A 569 21.11 -35.93 28.04
C ARG A 569 22.54 -35.95 28.56
N THR A 570 22.77 -35.36 29.74
CA THR A 570 24.11 -35.34 30.36
C THR A 570 24.21 -36.43 31.44
N GLU A 571 25.19 -37.33 31.30
CA GLU A 571 25.57 -38.31 32.32
C GLU A 571 26.69 -37.75 33.21
N LYS A 572 26.42 -37.67 34.52
CA LYS A 572 27.33 -37.09 35.52
C LYS A 572 28.21 -38.17 36.19
N THR A 573 28.67 -39.15 35.42
CA THR A 573 29.44 -40.31 35.92
C THR A 573 30.94 -40.03 36.03
N THR A 574 31.52 -39.29 35.09
CA THR A 574 32.96 -38.93 35.05
C THR A 574 33.15 -37.46 34.74
N LYS A 575 34.26 -36.84 35.15
CA LYS A 575 34.61 -35.45 34.75
C LYS A 575 35.71 -35.48 33.68
N PRO A 576 35.56 -34.79 32.53
CA PRO A 576 34.38 -34.01 32.10
C PRO A 576 33.13 -34.90 31.88
N TYR A 577 31.94 -34.34 32.16
CA TYR A 577 30.65 -35.06 32.01
C TYR A 577 30.42 -35.50 30.56
N THR A 578 29.75 -36.63 30.40
CA THR A 578 29.44 -37.21 29.10
C THR A 578 28.08 -36.70 28.62
N MET A 579 28.03 -36.11 27.42
CA MET A 579 26.79 -35.81 26.72
C MET A 579 26.43 -37.00 25.84
N VAL A 580 25.26 -37.57 26.05
CA VAL A 580 24.67 -38.60 25.19
C VAL A 580 23.73 -37.88 24.23
N ILE A 581 24.01 -37.98 22.94
CA ILE A 581 23.23 -37.40 21.86
C ILE A 581 22.53 -38.56 21.14
N SER A 582 21.21 -38.52 21.06
CA SER A 582 20.41 -39.56 20.41
C SER A 582 19.69 -38.95 19.22
N LYS A 583 19.83 -39.54 18.02
CA LYS A 583 19.13 -39.05 16.84
C LYS A 583 17.63 -39.23 17.01
N ASN A 584 16.86 -38.28 16.49
CA ASN A 584 15.41 -38.38 16.42
C ASN A 584 14.93 -38.01 15.01
N TRP A 585 13.61 -37.94 14.80
CA TRP A 585 13.01 -37.59 13.51
C TRP A 585 12.40 -36.19 13.53
N GLY A 586 13.02 -35.24 14.23
CA GLY A 586 12.47 -33.90 14.45
C GLY A 586 12.10 -33.19 13.14
N SER A 587 13.06 -32.99 12.23
CA SER A 587 12.80 -32.30 10.96
C SER A 587 11.88 -33.09 10.02
N GLU A 588 11.96 -34.43 10.00
CA GLU A 588 11.05 -35.23 9.16
C GLU A 588 9.62 -35.21 9.67
N MET A 589 9.45 -35.25 11.00
CA MET A 589 8.13 -35.12 11.64
C MET A 589 7.57 -33.72 11.47
N GLU A 590 8.40 -32.67 11.55
CA GLU A 590 8.00 -31.30 11.25
C GLU A 590 7.59 -31.16 9.77
N ALA A 591 8.38 -31.69 8.84
CA ALA A 591 8.04 -31.69 7.41
C ALA A 591 6.74 -32.45 7.11
N HIS A 592 6.51 -33.59 7.78
CA HIS A 592 5.26 -34.35 7.67
C HIS A 592 4.07 -33.59 8.25
N ASN A 593 4.23 -32.97 9.43
CA ASN A 593 3.21 -32.13 10.06
C ASN A 593 2.87 -30.93 9.17
N ASP A 594 3.87 -30.22 8.64
CA ASP A 594 3.68 -29.10 7.71
C ASP A 594 2.92 -29.54 6.45
N TRP A 595 3.27 -30.71 5.90
CA TRP A 595 2.53 -31.28 4.78
C TRP A 595 1.09 -31.62 5.15
N ALA A 596 0.87 -32.28 6.30
CA ALA A 596 -0.46 -32.63 6.79
C ALA A 596 -1.32 -31.39 7.02
N ASP A 597 -0.73 -30.31 7.55
CA ASP A 597 -1.38 -29.01 7.73
C ASP A 597 -1.78 -28.38 6.40
N ARG A 598 -0.93 -28.46 5.37
CA ARG A 598 -1.29 -28.01 4.01
C ARG A 598 -2.40 -28.84 3.39
N VAL A 599 -2.39 -30.16 3.55
CA VAL A 599 -3.48 -31.07 3.11
C VAL A 599 -4.80 -30.68 3.79
N ASN A 600 -4.78 -30.54 5.12
CA ASN A 600 -5.96 -30.18 5.90
C ASN A 600 -6.47 -28.78 5.53
N THR A 601 -5.56 -27.83 5.35
CA THR A 601 -5.90 -26.47 4.90
C THR A 601 -6.57 -26.50 3.53
N ALA A 602 -6.01 -27.23 2.56
CA ALA A 602 -6.60 -27.37 1.23
C ALA A 602 -8.00 -27.99 1.30
N GLY A 603 -8.17 -29.06 2.09
CA GLY A 603 -9.47 -29.70 2.34
C GLY A 603 -10.49 -28.74 2.93
N GLN A 604 -10.13 -28.01 4.00
CA GLN A 604 -11.00 -27.00 4.62
C GLN A 604 -11.37 -25.87 3.64
N LYS A 605 -10.44 -25.42 2.79
CA LYS A 605 -10.76 -24.42 1.76
C LYS A 605 -11.73 -24.98 0.72
N PHE A 606 -11.57 -26.23 0.29
CA PHE A 606 -12.53 -26.88 -0.62
C PHE A 606 -13.89 -27.10 0.04
N ASP A 607 -13.95 -27.36 1.34
CA ASP A 607 -15.19 -27.40 2.11
C ASP A 607 -15.89 -26.03 2.13
N LEU A 608 -15.14 -24.94 2.35
CA LEU A 608 -15.68 -23.58 2.30
C LEU A 608 -16.18 -23.18 0.91
N VAL A 609 -15.51 -23.64 -0.15
CA VAL A 609 -15.98 -23.48 -1.53
C VAL A 609 -17.25 -24.30 -1.75
N GLY A 610 -17.33 -25.49 -1.18
CA GLY A 610 -18.42 -26.45 -1.30
C GLY A 610 -18.08 -27.58 -2.26
N LYS A 611 -17.71 -28.74 -1.69
CA LYS A 611 -17.22 -29.92 -2.42
C LYS A 611 -18.11 -30.38 -3.56
N GLU A 612 -19.43 -30.41 -3.38
CA GLU A 612 -20.36 -30.83 -4.45
C GLU A 612 -20.24 -29.97 -5.70
N TYR A 613 -20.10 -28.65 -5.53
CA TYR A 613 -19.96 -27.72 -6.65
C TYR A 613 -18.60 -27.84 -7.33
N LEU A 614 -17.54 -28.09 -6.54
CA LEU A 614 -16.24 -28.40 -7.12
C LEU A 614 -16.31 -29.69 -7.93
N ARG A 615 -16.96 -30.75 -7.44
CA ARG A 615 -17.13 -32.00 -8.21
C ARG A 615 -17.89 -31.81 -9.51
N ASP A 616 -18.77 -30.82 -9.61
CA ASP A 616 -19.47 -30.47 -10.84
C ASP A 616 -18.59 -29.68 -11.83
N LEU A 617 -17.59 -28.95 -11.31
CA LEU A 617 -16.59 -28.23 -12.10
C LEU A 617 -15.47 -29.14 -12.65
N LEU A 618 -15.36 -30.36 -12.14
CA LEU A 618 -14.27 -31.28 -12.45
C LEU A 618 -14.66 -32.38 -13.42
N MET A 619 -13.68 -32.84 -14.19
CA MET A 619 -13.78 -34.06 -14.96
C MET A 619 -14.05 -35.25 -14.03
N PRO A 620 -14.82 -36.27 -14.46
CA PRO A 620 -15.18 -37.42 -13.61
C PRO A 620 -13.99 -38.09 -12.91
N ALA A 621 -12.85 -38.21 -13.61
CA ALA A 621 -11.63 -38.80 -13.05
C ALA A 621 -11.00 -38.00 -11.90
N HIS A 622 -11.29 -36.70 -11.79
CA HIS A 622 -10.66 -35.80 -10.81
C HIS A 622 -11.59 -35.45 -9.64
N LYS A 623 -12.83 -35.94 -9.63
CA LYS A 623 -13.82 -35.61 -8.58
C LYS A 623 -13.37 -36.02 -7.17
N HIS A 624 -12.51 -37.02 -7.04
CA HIS A 624 -11.97 -37.45 -5.75
C HIS A 624 -10.99 -36.42 -5.14
N LEU A 625 -10.41 -35.51 -5.95
CA LEU A 625 -9.42 -34.53 -5.50
C LEU A 625 -9.96 -33.44 -4.56
N VAL A 626 -11.27 -33.39 -4.34
CA VAL A 626 -11.88 -32.41 -3.44
C VAL A 626 -11.93 -32.91 -2.00
N ASP A 627 -11.76 -34.22 -1.78
CA ASP A 627 -11.82 -34.87 -0.49
C ASP A 627 -10.42 -35.06 0.09
N VAL A 628 -10.27 -34.99 1.41
CA VAL A 628 -8.95 -35.07 2.07
C VAL A 628 -8.26 -36.40 1.76
N GLU A 629 -9.01 -37.49 1.78
CA GLU A 629 -8.53 -38.83 1.44
C GLU A 629 -8.09 -38.91 -0.02
N GLY A 630 -8.87 -38.35 -0.95
CA GLY A 630 -8.51 -38.33 -2.37
C GLY A 630 -7.32 -37.42 -2.68
N ILE A 631 -7.15 -36.32 -1.94
CA ILE A 631 -5.93 -35.48 -1.98
C ILE A 631 -4.71 -36.31 -1.57
N ARG A 632 -4.80 -37.02 -0.44
CA ARG A 632 -3.69 -37.87 0.04
C ARG A 632 -3.33 -38.93 -0.98
N GLU A 633 -4.32 -39.70 -1.46
CA GLU A 633 -4.11 -40.73 -2.48
C GLU A 633 -3.42 -40.17 -3.72
N HIS A 634 -3.91 -39.05 -4.26
CA HIS A 634 -3.31 -38.40 -5.44
C HIS A 634 -1.83 -38.06 -5.24
N LEU A 635 -1.49 -37.53 -4.07
CA LEU A 635 -0.13 -37.10 -3.75
C LEU A 635 0.79 -38.30 -3.42
N SER A 636 0.25 -39.39 -2.87
CA SER A 636 1.01 -40.63 -2.57
C SER A 636 1.31 -41.46 -3.84
N PHE A 637 0.38 -41.58 -4.79
CA PHE A 637 0.57 -42.38 -6.01
C PHE A 637 1.73 -41.86 -6.88
N ARG A 638 1.95 -40.54 -6.91
CA ARG A 638 3.01 -39.95 -7.72
C ARG A 638 4.42 -40.26 -7.20
N HIS A 639 4.57 -40.49 -5.89
CA HIS A 639 5.84 -40.88 -5.30
C HIS A 639 6.32 -42.26 -5.80
N SER A 640 5.38 -43.16 -6.10
CA SER A 640 5.69 -44.52 -6.61
C SER A 640 6.04 -44.55 -8.10
N ALA A 641 5.67 -43.52 -8.87
CA ALA A 641 5.92 -43.44 -10.31
C ALA A 641 7.26 -42.78 -10.68
N ILE A 642 7.92 -42.11 -9.73
CA ILE A 642 9.25 -41.50 -9.89
C ILE A 642 10.32 -42.46 -9.32
N ASP A 643 10.23 -43.75 -9.66
CA ASP A 643 11.37 -44.66 -9.57
C ASP A 643 12.03 -44.74 -10.97
N PRO A 644 13.23 -44.17 -11.18
CA PRO A 644 13.91 -44.20 -12.48
C PRO A 644 14.24 -45.62 -12.98
N ARG A 645 14.01 -46.67 -12.18
CA ARG A 645 14.37 -48.06 -12.51
C ARG A 645 13.21 -48.89 -13.05
N ARG A 646 12.00 -48.34 -13.18
CA ARG A 646 10.85 -49.03 -13.80
C ARG A 646 10.42 -48.35 -15.09
N THR A 647 11.17 -48.57 -16.17
CA THR A 647 10.61 -48.53 -17.53
C THR A 647 9.57 -49.62 -17.65
N THR A 648 8.29 -49.27 -17.56
CA THR A 648 7.18 -50.17 -17.88
C THR A 648 6.99 -50.23 -19.38
N ASP A 649 7.29 -51.40 -19.95
CA ASP A 649 6.76 -51.88 -21.21
C ASP A 649 5.23 -51.84 -21.17
N TYR A 650 4.63 -50.95 -21.96
CA TYR A 650 3.25 -51.09 -22.43
C TYR A 650 3.32 -51.24 -23.94
N THR A 651 3.46 -52.48 -24.42
CA THR A 651 3.17 -52.82 -25.81
C THR A 651 1.77 -53.41 -25.86
N THR A 652 0.86 -52.64 -26.45
CA THR A 652 -0.50 -53.04 -26.78
C THR A 652 -0.47 -54.14 -27.85
N ALA A 653 -1.20 -55.22 -27.60
CA ALA A 653 -1.45 -56.26 -28.57
C ALA A 653 -2.46 -55.79 -29.63
N ALA A 654 -2.08 -55.78 -30.91
CA ALA A 654 -3.00 -56.03 -32.04
C ALA A 654 -2.24 -56.26 -33.36
N ALA A 655 -2.65 -57.34 -34.04
CA ALA A 655 -2.61 -57.60 -35.48
C ALA A 655 -1.26 -57.85 -36.19
N SER A 656 -1.10 -59.12 -36.52
CA SER A 656 -0.22 -59.71 -37.54
C SER A 656 -0.51 -59.16 -38.95
N GLU A 657 0.52 -58.79 -39.71
CA GLU A 657 0.62 -59.14 -41.14
C GLU A 657 2.04 -58.91 -41.73
N GLU A 658 2.48 -59.97 -42.40
CA GLU A 658 3.50 -60.16 -43.44
C GLU A 658 4.89 -59.46 -43.44
N ARG A 659 5.91 -60.34 -43.41
CA ARG A 659 7.31 -60.13 -43.74
C ARG A 659 7.53 -59.89 -45.23
N ARG A 660 8.49 -59.01 -45.59
CA ARG A 660 9.61 -59.24 -46.56
C ARG A 660 10.56 -58.01 -46.65
N PRO A 661 11.80 -58.13 -47.19
CA PRO A 661 13.01 -57.94 -46.38
C PRO A 661 13.97 -56.81 -46.83
N LEU A 662 15.02 -56.66 -46.01
CA LEU A 662 16.24 -55.84 -46.13
C LEU A 662 16.87 -55.73 -47.53
N GLU A 663 17.29 -54.51 -47.84
CA GLU A 663 18.45 -54.08 -48.65
C GLU A 663 18.56 -52.55 -48.42
N GLU A 664 19.67 -51.82 -48.38
CA GLU A 664 21.10 -52.08 -48.39
C GLU A 664 21.79 -50.75 -47.99
N ARG A 665 22.90 -50.83 -47.26
CA ARG A 665 24.09 -49.92 -47.28
C ARG A 665 23.94 -48.38 -47.35
N THR A 666 24.48 -47.75 -46.30
CA THR A 666 25.12 -46.42 -46.27
C THR A 666 26.22 -46.23 -47.35
N PRO A 667 26.59 -44.99 -47.74
CA PRO A 667 27.66 -44.30 -47.01
C PRO A 667 27.45 -42.79 -46.78
N ARG A 668 28.10 -42.33 -45.69
CA ARG A 668 28.33 -40.94 -45.29
C ARG A 668 28.89 -40.07 -46.43
N LEU A 669 28.49 -38.79 -46.43
CA LEU A 669 29.25 -37.70 -47.03
C LEU A 669 29.43 -36.57 -46.01
N GLN A 670 30.69 -36.15 -45.86
CA GLN A 670 31.16 -35.01 -45.09
C GLN A 670 30.60 -33.70 -45.67
N GLY A 671 30.36 -32.70 -44.82
CA GLY A 671 30.14 -31.35 -45.33
C GLY A 671 29.69 -30.32 -44.30
N GLN A 672 30.69 -29.62 -43.74
CA GLN A 672 30.69 -28.17 -43.52
C GLN A 672 29.70 -27.54 -42.52
N SER A 673 30.29 -27.08 -41.41
CA SER A 673 29.79 -25.97 -40.58
C SER A 673 29.69 -24.67 -41.39
N PRO A 674 28.75 -23.77 -41.01
CA PRO A 674 29.01 -22.35 -41.09
C PRO A 674 28.87 -21.64 -39.74
N ALA A 675 29.66 -20.58 -39.64
CA ALA A 675 29.91 -19.73 -38.50
C ALA A 675 28.65 -19.04 -37.96
N SER A 676 28.58 -18.96 -36.63
CA SER A 676 27.69 -18.07 -35.89
C SER A 676 28.28 -16.66 -35.87
N THR A 677 27.62 -15.71 -36.52
CA THR A 677 27.84 -14.27 -36.33
C THR A 677 26.69 -13.68 -35.54
N VAL A 678 27.00 -13.30 -34.30
CA VAL A 678 26.14 -12.52 -33.39
C VAL A 678 26.14 -11.05 -33.85
N PRO A 679 24.98 -10.39 -34.05
CA PRO A 679 24.96 -8.93 -34.16
C PRO A 679 24.78 -8.31 -32.77
N ALA A 680 25.75 -7.49 -32.40
CA ALA A 680 25.77 -6.68 -31.21
C ALA A 680 24.77 -5.50 -31.27
N LYS A 681 24.33 -5.11 -30.07
CA LYS A 681 23.48 -3.97 -29.71
C LYS A 681 23.86 -2.68 -30.46
N ARG A 682 22.88 -2.09 -31.17
CA ARG A 682 22.99 -0.76 -31.76
C ARG A 682 22.51 0.29 -30.75
N LYS A 683 23.43 1.10 -30.23
CA LYS A 683 23.14 2.35 -29.50
C LYS A 683 22.69 3.41 -30.50
N MET A 684 21.60 4.11 -30.19
CA MET A 684 21.18 5.32 -30.89
C MET A 684 22.19 6.45 -30.68
N ALA A 685 22.67 7.02 -31.78
CA ALA A 685 23.37 8.30 -31.80
C ALA A 685 22.38 9.37 -32.27
N ILE A 686 22.28 10.44 -31.48
CA ILE A 686 21.54 11.67 -31.79
C ILE A 686 22.60 12.71 -32.20
N SER A 687 22.51 13.17 -33.45
CA SER A 687 22.96 14.46 -33.99
C SER A 687 22.28 14.56 -35.37
N GLU A 688 21.79 15.67 -35.91
CA GLU A 688 22.22 17.05 -35.74
C GLU A 688 21.18 17.99 -36.38
N LEU A 689 21.34 19.28 -36.07
CA LEU A 689 20.67 20.49 -36.54
C LEU A 689 20.04 20.48 -37.95
N VAL A 690 18.88 21.16 -38.05
CA VAL A 690 18.64 22.15 -39.12
C VAL A 690 17.95 23.36 -38.50
N ASP A 691 18.64 24.49 -38.57
CA ASP A 691 18.10 25.84 -38.39
C ASP A 691 18.38 26.59 -39.71
N HIS A 692 17.35 27.17 -40.32
CA HIS A 692 17.43 28.31 -41.25
C HIS A 692 16.03 28.84 -41.60
N THR A 693 15.65 29.91 -40.90
CA THR A 693 15.18 31.22 -41.41
C THR A 693 14.64 31.38 -42.84
N SER A 694 13.58 32.20 -42.93
CA SER A 694 13.14 33.14 -44.00
C SER A 694 12.00 32.67 -44.93
N GLU A 695 10.75 33.09 -44.65
CA GLU A 695 10.02 34.22 -45.28
C GLU A 695 8.72 34.49 -44.52
#